data_AF-A0A8H5A4L3-F1
#
_entry.id   AF-A0A8H5A4L3-F1
#
_cell.length_a   1.000
_cell.length_b   1.000
_cell.length_c   1.000
_cell.angle_alpha   90.00
_cell.angle_beta   90.00
_cell.angle_gamma   90.00
#
_symmetry.space_group_name_H-M   'P 1'
#
loop_
_entity.id
_entity.type
_entity.pdbx_description
1 polymer ?
#
loop_
_entity_poly.entity_id
_entity_poly.type
_entity_poly.pdbx_seq_one_letter_code
_entity_poly.pdbx_strand_id
1 'polypeptide(L)'
;MAEDSKPQIEEHLALPESLQGIAKKSRKRKNKNLNRGPTALPKNRGSGFEEYFADPPMTPVEAKEEKNEIYSQDLPFAERMQSCIQRFRSRRRLQGDRGLYFNEYLFLGGVDTTPNTFGGLSQQEMKELTPAQRREATATDVIWANSQGGEKFYDGDDEKWSVDFAAVVAGFFSVSLVHLTSFEPKRMEEGIDTIKNFLRYVLQHDVCPEYEDSVKEALELCKTASVEWPMIRQLNADLPGHFNLACSEMFYETSTEESWSFQTFKRPKGFDPKAVFFAAFALMDEPELFEKLSLKEPSIFSEYTCTLELVEIIRPEEDIVKRFNSLVIGDKAANHVPVGKAVFKQGFIQDDWENPWAGEWPVKEDTITLFFDDSLLANMMPGLKTVATISELDAGLRFLKSIEMIVPSFYIFLPQELMRHYKEPRPTASTTRVITLRPACEWRFQASSPVIVKLLSGTAEKDGVELGPKNAYTFAGVKSKILTWHGCELEIDGRCDVDSVAEYANPTDNPANVHVNLHGQLNDMRKKAAREGREGPRVLIVGPADVGKTTVARTLTSYATRQGYQPLVVNANPKEGLLSLPGTLSASVLATVMDIEAVDGWGSTPTSGPSSVPVKLPLVFYYGLASPDEDPEFYRELMSKLAGSVSARLSEDEDVKSSGVIIDGMGLPEQSKDGYELVAHIVDEFSVNVIIVIGSTSITSELSKRFSNERTSLGEPISIVPIDKSDGVVIRDEAFLQHVREAAIKEYFFGDSKRTLSPLIQQVDFDSVIVYHTSDENSHSQGVTREDPSTPMQHWTFAIMHATPKESPDTVRAASVMGFLYVSDVDEERRKIKLLSPVSGRLGDQPLVWGKWPEPFINLLG
;
A
#
# COMPACT_ATOMS: atom_id res chain seq x y z
N MET A 1 55.01 23.47 -4.42
CA MET A 1 54.80 22.01 -4.56
C MET A 1 53.54 21.72 -3.76
N ALA A 2 52.35 22.07 -4.23
CA ALA A 2 51.59 21.47 -5.32
C ALA A 2 51.34 19.97 -5.07
N GLU A 3 50.25 19.67 -4.37
CA GLU A 3 49.46 18.45 -4.57
C GLU A 3 48.01 18.69 -4.13
N ASP A 4 47.11 18.33 -5.05
CA ASP A 4 45.66 18.56 -5.07
C ASP A 4 44.92 17.80 -3.95
N SER A 5 44.19 18.52 -3.10
CA SER A 5 43.06 17.97 -2.36
C SER A 5 41.76 18.25 -3.12
N LYS A 6 41.31 17.28 -3.93
CA LYS A 6 39.95 17.25 -4.47
C LYS A 6 38.95 17.06 -3.32
N PRO A 7 37.87 17.86 -3.23
CA PRO A 7 36.77 17.56 -2.31
C PRO A 7 35.96 16.37 -2.83
N GLN A 8 35.69 15.42 -1.93
CA GLN A 8 34.76 14.32 -2.13
C GLN A 8 33.33 14.89 -2.21
N ILE A 9 32.69 14.72 -3.36
CA ILE A 9 31.24 14.83 -3.53
C ILE A 9 30.80 13.44 -3.97
N GLU A 10 30.17 12.68 -3.09
CA GLU A 10 29.49 11.43 -3.44
C GLU A 10 28.50 11.08 -2.30
N GLU A 11 27.30 11.66 -2.36
CA GLU A 11 26.10 11.00 -1.85
C GLU A 11 25.08 11.06 -2.99
N HIS A 12 25.09 9.99 -3.79
CA HIS A 12 24.10 9.76 -4.84
C HIS A 12 22.81 9.26 -4.21
N LEU A 13 21.66 9.73 -4.73
CA LEU A 13 20.33 9.13 -4.55
C LEU A 13 20.45 7.60 -4.48
N ALA A 14 20.05 7.02 -3.35
CA ALA A 14 20.11 5.59 -3.13
C ALA A 14 19.28 4.85 -4.21
N LEU A 15 19.86 3.81 -4.79
CA LEU A 15 19.23 2.94 -5.79
C LEU A 15 18.03 2.20 -5.17
N PRO A 16 16.85 2.17 -5.82
CA PRO A 16 15.82 1.18 -5.52
C PRO A 16 16.41 -0.23 -5.63
N GLU A 17 16.03 -1.14 -4.73
CA GLU A 17 16.58 -2.51 -4.69
C GLU A 17 16.43 -3.25 -6.04
N SER A 18 15.40 -2.90 -6.82
CA SER A 18 15.11 -3.42 -8.15
C SER A 18 16.17 -3.09 -9.21
N LEU A 19 17.08 -2.13 -8.98
CA LEU A 19 18.02 -1.65 -10.02
C LEU A 19 19.51 -1.78 -9.63
N GLN A 20 19.82 -2.30 -8.45
CA GLN A 20 21.21 -2.52 -8.00
C GLN A 20 22.00 -3.56 -8.84
N GLY A 21 21.35 -4.26 -9.78
CA GLY A 21 21.95 -5.32 -10.60
C GLY A 21 22.46 -4.94 -12.01
N ILE A 22 22.13 -3.75 -12.54
CA ILE A 22 22.39 -3.41 -13.95
C ILE A 22 23.88 -3.12 -14.22
N ALA A 23 24.62 -2.67 -13.20
CA ALA A 23 26.04 -2.30 -13.32
C ALA A 23 27.02 -3.49 -13.20
N LYS A 24 26.84 -4.56 -13.99
CA LYS A 24 27.95 -5.49 -14.28
C LYS A 24 28.41 -5.33 -15.71
N LYS A 25 29.46 -4.53 -15.91
CA LYS A 25 30.23 -4.50 -17.17
C LYS A 25 30.56 -5.93 -17.59
N SER A 26 29.96 -6.41 -18.67
CA SER A 26 30.26 -7.73 -19.22
C SER A 26 31.75 -7.80 -19.58
N ARG A 27 32.41 -8.89 -19.20
CA ARG A 27 33.82 -9.15 -19.57
C ARG A 27 33.93 -9.15 -21.10
N LYS A 28 34.88 -8.35 -21.64
CA LYS A 28 35.28 -8.34 -23.06
C LYS A 28 35.40 -9.77 -23.62
N ARG A 29 34.41 -10.22 -24.41
CA ARG A 29 34.51 -11.43 -25.22
C ARG A 29 35.21 -11.09 -26.54
N LYS A 30 36.19 -11.92 -26.95
CA LYS A 30 36.86 -11.82 -28.25
C LYS A 30 35.85 -12.06 -29.38
N ASN A 31 35.78 -11.13 -30.33
CA ASN A 31 34.97 -11.22 -31.55
C ASN A 31 35.28 -12.51 -32.33
N LYS A 32 34.26 -13.36 -32.54
CA LYS A 32 34.23 -14.33 -33.65
C LYS A 32 33.36 -13.74 -34.76
N ASN A 33 33.94 -13.62 -35.96
CA ASN A 33 33.26 -13.13 -37.15
C ASN A 33 32.14 -14.11 -37.58
N LEU A 34 30.89 -13.76 -37.31
CA LEU A 34 29.74 -14.31 -38.02
C LEU A 34 29.57 -13.53 -39.34
N ASN A 35 29.44 -14.25 -40.46
CA ASN A 35 29.21 -13.67 -41.78
C ASN A 35 27.85 -12.96 -41.80
N ARG A 36 27.84 -11.67 -42.16
CA ARG A 36 26.64 -10.81 -42.19
C ARG A 36 25.79 -11.07 -43.43
N GLY A 37 24.47 -10.93 -43.30
CA GLY A 37 23.49 -11.13 -44.37
C GLY A 37 23.62 -10.12 -45.53
N PRO A 38 22.99 -10.41 -46.68
CA PRO A 38 23.17 -9.66 -47.94
C PRO A 38 22.68 -8.21 -47.92
N THR A 39 21.88 -7.80 -46.93
CA THR A 39 21.32 -6.45 -46.78
C THR A 39 22.02 -5.57 -45.73
N ALA A 40 23.09 -6.08 -45.08
CA ALA A 40 23.81 -5.33 -44.07
C ALA A 40 24.61 -4.16 -44.68
N LEU A 41 24.61 -2.99 -44.02
CA LEU A 41 25.39 -1.83 -44.46
C LEU A 41 26.88 -2.20 -44.65
N PRO A 42 27.49 -1.92 -45.83
CA PRO A 42 28.91 -2.17 -46.09
C PRO A 42 29.77 -1.57 -44.98
N LYS A 43 30.87 -2.24 -44.57
CA LYS A 43 31.77 -1.77 -43.48
C LYS A 43 32.19 -0.30 -43.61
N ASN A 44 32.24 0.20 -44.84
CA ASN A 44 32.68 1.54 -45.23
C ASN A 44 31.55 2.60 -45.23
N ARG A 45 30.29 2.20 -45.06
CA ARG A 45 29.15 3.11 -44.80
C ARG A 45 28.93 3.21 -43.30
N GLY A 46 28.44 4.36 -42.84
CA GLY A 46 28.25 4.77 -41.44
C GLY A 46 27.46 3.80 -40.54
N SER A 47 27.24 4.18 -39.28
CA SER A 47 26.48 3.41 -38.29
C SER A 47 24.97 3.39 -38.54
N GLY A 48 24.45 4.33 -39.35
CA GLY A 48 23.01 4.50 -39.56
C GLY A 48 22.35 5.49 -38.60
N PHE A 49 23.16 6.18 -37.80
CA PHE A 49 22.76 7.19 -36.80
C PHE A 49 23.43 8.54 -37.06
N GLU A 50 24.06 8.74 -38.22
CA GLU A 50 24.59 10.04 -38.61
C GLU A 50 23.45 11.03 -38.91
N GLU A 51 23.64 12.33 -38.59
CA GLU A 51 22.65 13.42 -38.64
C GLU A 51 21.88 13.55 -39.98
N TYR A 52 22.48 13.10 -41.08
CA TYR A 52 21.89 13.13 -42.43
C TYR A 52 21.81 11.73 -43.07
N PHE A 53 21.83 10.69 -42.26
CA PHE A 53 21.71 9.32 -42.75
C PHE A 53 20.32 9.09 -43.34
N ALA A 54 20.27 8.76 -44.63
CA ALA A 54 19.06 8.30 -45.31
C ALA A 54 19.23 6.85 -45.72
N ASP A 55 18.21 6.04 -45.50
CA ASP A 55 18.19 4.68 -46.02
C ASP A 55 18.26 4.69 -47.56
N PRO A 56 19.00 3.76 -48.18
CA PRO A 56 18.99 3.61 -49.62
C PRO A 56 17.56 3.40 -50.13
N PRO A 57 17.17 4.00 -51.28
CA PRO A 57 15.84 3.81 -51.84
C PRO A 57 15.61 2.33 -52.13
N MET A 58 14.46 1.83 -51.68
CA MET A 58 14.07 0.43 -51.85
C MET A 58 13.75 0.14 -53.31
N THR A 59 14.15 -1.03 -53.81
CA THR A 59 13.77 -1.43 -55.17
C THR A 59 12.28 -1.81 -55.22
N PRO A 60 11.61 -1.70 -56.39
CA PRO A 60 10.19 -2.09 -56.52
C PRO A 60 9.90 -3.55 -56.14
N VAL A 61 10.90 -4.43 -56.27
CA VAL A 61 10.79 -5.86 -55.90
C VAL A 61 10.81 -6.00 -54.38
N GLU A 62 11.77 -5.36 -53.72
CA GLU A 62 11.87 -5.35 -52.24
C GLU A 62 10.63 -4.70 -51.60
N ALA A 63 10.11 -3.61 -52.19
CA ALA A 63 8.89 -2.96 -51.69
C ALA A 63 7.65 -3.85 -51.82
N LYS A 64 7.58 -4.65 -52.89
CA LYS A 64 6.50 -5.62 -53.08
C LYS A 64 6.63 -6.81 -52.13
N GLU A 65 7.85 -7.28 -51.89
CA GLU A 65 8.15 -8.34 -50.91
C GLU A 65 7.80 -7.88 -49.49
N GLU A 66 8.25 -6.69 -49.08
CA GLU A 66 7.91 -6.15 -47.76
C GLU A 66 6.39 -6.00 -47.57
N LYS A 67 5.69 -5.41 -48.54
CA LYS A 67 4.24 -5.20 -48.44
C LYS A 67 3.42 -6.50 -48.45
N ASN A 68 3.77 -7.47 -49.29
CA ASN A 68 2.91 -8.63 -49.53
C ASN A 68 3.33 -9.88 -48.76
N GLU A 69 4.58 -9.96 -48.26
CA GLU A 69 5.11 -11.18 -47.65
C GLU A 69 5.57 -10.97 -46.20
N ILE A 70 6.04 -9.77 -45.82
CA ILE A 70 6.74 -9.56 -44.53
C ILE A 70 5.94 -8.69 -43.57
N TYR A 71 5.33 -7.63 -44.10
CA TYR A 71 4.46 -6.70 -43.40
C TYR A 71 3.03 -6.77 -43.94
N SER A 72 2.66 -7.90 -44.56
CA SER A 72 1.28 -8.12 -45.00
C SER A 72 0.33 -8.04 -43.81
N GLN A 73 -0.78 -7.32 -43.96
CA GLN A 73 -1.81 -7.20 -42.93
C GLN A 73 -2.47 -8.54 -42.60
N ASP A 74 -2.32 -9.54 -43.47
CA ASP A 74 -2.77 -10.92 -43.22
C ASP A 74 -1.89 -11.64 -42.16
N LEU A 75 -0.72 -11.09 -41.84
CA LEU A 75 0.16 -11.63 -40.80
C LEU A 75 -0.14 -10.99 -39.43
N PRO A 76 -0.07 -11.78 -38.34
CA PRO A 76 -0.21 -11.25 -36.99
C PRO A 76 0.78 -10.12 -36.69
N PHE A 77 0.35 -9.15 -35.88
CA PHE A 77 1.17 -8.01 -35.47
C PHE A 77 2.54 -8.43 -34.90
N ALA A 78 2.55 -9.44 -34.02
CA ALA A 78 3.77 -9.95 -33.39
C ALA A 78 4.83 -10.40 -34.41
N GLU A 79 4.44 -11.10 -35.48
CA GLU A 79 5.35 -11.58 -36.52
C GLU A 79 5.94 -10.44 -37.35
N ARG A 80 5.10 -9.45 -37.71
CA ARG A 80 5.52 -8.25 -38.45
C ARG A 80 6.50 -7.43 -37.62
N MET A 81 6.18 -7.20 -36.35
CA MET A 81 7.02 -6.40 -35.46
C MET A 81 8.35 -7.08 -35.13
N GLN A 82 8.35 -8.39 -34.87
CA GLN A 82 9.56 -9.17 -34.66
C GLN A 82 10.48 -9.10 -35.89
N SER A 83 9.91 -9.26 -37.10
CA SER A 83 10.64 -9.13 -38.35
C SER A 83 11.21 -7.73 -38.55
N CYS A 84 10.47 -6.69 -38.15
CA CYS A 84 10.94 -5.30 -38.16
C CYS A 84 12.16 -5.09 -37.26
N ILE A 85 12.10 -5.52 -35.99
CA ILE A 85 13.21 -5.40 -35.03
C ILE A 85 14.48 -6.07 -35.56
N GLN A 86 14.35 -7.30 -36.07
CA GLN A 86 15.49 -8.04 -36.63
C GLN A 86 16.10 -7.32 -37.85
N ARG A 87 15.25 -6.82 -38.75
CA ARG A 87 15.70 -6.05 -39.92
C ARG A 87 16.38 -4.75 -39.51
N PHE A 88 15.83 -4.02 -38.54
CA PHE A 88 16.42 -2.81 -37.98
C PHE A 88 17.81 -3.08 -37.41
N ARG A 89 17.97 -4.10 -36.54
CA ARG A 89 19.28 -4.53 -36.00
C ARG A 89 20.28 -4.93 -37.08
N SER A 90 19.81 -5.51 -38.19
CA SER A 90 20.67 -5.89 -39.32
C SER A 90 21.16 -4.68 -40.13
N ARG A 91 20.33 -3.64 -40.22
CA ARG A 91 20.58 -2.42 -41.00
C ARG A 91 21.31 -1.35 -40.19
N ARG A 92 21.19 -1.31 -38.87
CA ARG A 92 21.83 -0.33 -37.98
C ARG A 92 22.99 -0.93 -37.20
N ARG A 93 24.03 -0.13 -36.94
CA ARG A 93 25.13 -0.50 -36.04
C ARG A 93 24.90 0.12 -34.67
N LEU A 94 24.27 -0.64 -33.78
CA LEU A 94 24.07 -0.28 -32.37
C LEU A 94 25.40 -0.34 -31.60
N GLN A 95 26.32 0.59 -31.88
CA GLN A 95 27.61 0.72 -31.17
C GLN A 95 27.41 1.42 -29.82
N GLY A 96 28.41 1.27 -28.93
CA GLY A 96 28.35 1.88 -27.60
C GLY A 96 27.19 1.35 -26.76
N ASP A 97 26.47 2.26 -26.11
CA ASP A 97 25.34 1.94 -25.23
C ASP A 97 24.00 1.85 -26.01
N ARG A 98 23.95 2.16 -27.30
CA ARG A 98 22.71 2.10 -28.11
C ARG A 98 22.06 0.72 -28.12
N GLY A 99 22.87 -0.34 -28.08
CA GLY A 99 22.35 -1.70 -27.95
C GLY A 99 21.63 -1.93 -26.63
N LEU A 100 22.13 -1.35 -25.54
CA LEU A 100 21.51 -1.42 -24.22
C LEU A 100 20.20 -0.62 -24.19
N TYR A 101 20.21 0.62 -24.69
CA TYR A 101 19.01 1.46 -24.78
C TYR A 101 17.90 0.80 -25.60
N PHE A 102 18.27 0.23 -26.75
CA PHE A 102 17.29 -0.41 -27.61
C PHE A 102 16.73 -1.69 -27.00
N ASN A 103 17.56 -2.53 -26.36
CA ASN A 103 17.08 -3.72 -25.66
C ASN A 103 16.12 -3.36 -24.53
N GLU A 104 16.43 -2.29 -23.80
CA GLU A 104 15.62 -1.83 -22.67
C GLU A 104 14.24 -1.32 -23.12
N TYR A 105 14.23 -0.48 -24.15
CA TYR A 105 12.98 -0.04 -24.78
C TYR A 105 12.12 -1.22 -25.26
N LEU A 106 12.73 -2.21 -25.91
CA LEU A 106 12.03 -3.41 -26.37
C LEU A 106 11.47 -4.24 -25.21
N PHE A 107 12.24 -4.41 -24.13
CA PHE A 107 11.78 -5.12 -22.93
C PHE A 107 10.53 -4.48 -22.32
N LEU A 108 10.53 -3.15 -22.17
CA LEU A 108 9.35 -2.41 -21.68
C LEU A 108 8.14 -2.54 -22.60
N GLY A 109 8.37 -2.73 -23.90
CA GLY A 109 7.33 -3.08 -24.88
C GLY A 109 6.90 -4.55 -24.87
N GLY A 110 7.31 -5.33 -23.86
CA GLY A 110 6.94 -6.75 -23.73
C GLY A 110 7.73 -7.71 -24.62
N VAL A 111 8.85 -7.28 -25.22
CA VAL A 111 9.70 -8.11 -26.09
C VAL A 111 10.76 -8.84 -25.26
N ASP A 112 10.89 -10.15 -25.44
CA ASP A 112 11.96 -10.93 -24.84
C ASP A 112 13.27 -10.71 -25.62
N THR A 113 14.21 -9.99 -25.00
CA THR A 113 15.54 -9.69 -25.58
C THR A 113 16.65 -10.60 -25.04
N THR A 114 16.28 -11.67 -24.33
CA THR A 114 17.26 -12.61 -23.77
C THR A 114 17.85 -13.50 -24.86
N PRO A 115 19.18 -13.79 -24.84
CA PRO A 115 19.78 -14.65 -25.84
C PRO A 115 19.21 -16.07 -25.75
N ASN A 116 18.57 -16.54 -26.83
CA ASN A 116 18.11 -17.92 -26.96
C ASN A 116 19.22 -18.92 -26.58
N THR A 117 19.08 -19.56 -25.41
CA THR A 117 20.04 -20.58 -24.93
C THR A 117 19.92 -21.91 -25.67
N PHE A 118 18.90 -22.05 -26.53
CA PHE A 118 18.56 -23.27 -27.27
C PHE A 118 18.56 -23.03 -28.79
N GLY A 119 19.75 -22.79 -29.35
CA GLY A 119 19.94 -22.59 -30.79
C GLY A 119 21.21 -23.25 -31.32
N GLY A 120 21.39 -24.54 -31.01
CA GLY A 120 22.57 -25.33 -31.42
C GLY A 120 22.49 -25.86 -32.84
N LEU A 121 22.23 -25.04 -33.86
CA LEU A 121 22.33 -25.47 -35.26
C LEU A 121 23.79 -25.48 -35.72
N SER A 122 24.20 -26.55 -36.41
CA SER A 122 25.55 -26.68 -36.97
C SER A 122 25.77 -25.72 -38.15
N GLN A 123 27.03 -25.39 -38.46
CA GLN A 123 27.36 -24.51 -39.61
C GLN A 123 26.91 -25.08 -40.98
N GLN A 124 26.64 -26.39 -41.06
CA GLN A 124 26.11 -27.03 -42.27
C GLN A 124 24.60 -26.84 -42.39
N GLU A 125 23.83 -27.06 -41.32
CA GLU A 125 22.38 -26.84 -41.29
C GLU A 125 22.04 -25.37 -41.54
N MET A 126 22.83 -24.45 -40.98
CA MET A 126 22.71 -23.01 -41.23
C MET A 126 22.98 -22.61 -42.69
N LYS A 127 23.58 -23.45 -43.54
CA LYS A 127 23.81 -23.17 -44.97
C LYS A 127 22.66 -23.65 -45.87
N GLU A 128 21.76 -24.48 -45.37
CA GLU A 128 20.63 -25.05 -46.12
C GLU A 128 19.34 -24.23 -45.93
N LEU A 129 19.26 -23.43 -44.86
CA LEU A 129 18.13 -22.53 -44.59
C LEU A 129 18.09 -21.33 -45.57
N THR A 130 16.89 -20.85 -45.88
CA THR A 130 16.69 -19.58 -46.60
C THR A 130 17.17 -18.37 -45.76
N PRO A 131 17.43 -17.20 -46.38
CA PRO A 131 17.78 -15.99 -45.61
C PRO A 131 16.74 -15.59 -44.56
N ALA A 132 15.45 -15.89 -44.77
CA ALA A 132 14.40 -15.68 -43.77
C ALA A 132 14.52 -16.66 -42.60
N GLN A 133 14.62 -17.97 -42.88
CA GLN A 133 14.75 -19.02 -41.86
C GLN A 133 16.03 -18.92 -41.03
N ARG A 134 17.15 -18.44 -41.61
CA ARG A 134 18.38 -18.17 -40.84
C ARG A 134 18.23 -17.00 -39.88
N ARG A 135 17.46 -15.98 -40.25
CA ARG A 135 17.20 -14.80 -39.40
C ARG A 135 16.34 -15.21 -38.20
N GLU A 136 15.30 -15.99 -38.44
CA GLU A 136 14.45 -16.58 -37.41
C GLU A 136 15.26 -17.47 -36.44
N ALA A 137 16.07 -18.39 -36.97
CA ALA A 137 16.91 -19.29 -36.16
C ALA A 137 18.04 -18.60 -35.37
N THR A 138 18.34 -17.33 -35.65
CA THR A 138 19.34 -16.51 -34.94
C THR A 138 18.73 -15.30 -34.23
N ALA A 139 17.39 -15.26 -34.16
CA ALA A 139 16.65 -14.19 -33.49
C ALA A 139 17.03 -14.14 -32.00
N THR A 140 17.38 -12.94 -31.56
CA THR A 140 17.66 -12.61 -30.15
C THR A 140 16.52 -11.86 -29.50
N ASP A 141 15.50 -11.49 -30.28
CA ASP A 141 14.35 -10.71 -29.86
C ASP A 141 13.11 -11.52 -30.27
N VAL A 142 12.29 -11.90 -29.28
CA VAL A 142 11.09 -12.73 -29.46
C VAL A 142 9.88 -11.95 -28.98
N ILE A 143 8.85 -11.87 -29.83
CA ILE A 143 7.52 -11.41 -29.45
C ILE A 143 6.64 -12.66 -29.44
N TRP A 144 6.12 -13.02 -28.27
CA TRP A 144 5.32 -14.23 -28.16
C TRP A 144 3.94 -13.98 -28.80
N ALA A 145 3.48 -14.95 -29.59
CA ALA A 145 2.17 -14.93 -30.24
C ALA A 145 1.23 -16.00 -29.64
N ASN A 146 1.59 -16.48 -28.45
CA ASN A 146 0.87 -17.50 -27.69
C ASN A 146 1.29 -17.45 -26.21
N SER A 147 0.61 -18.23 -25.36
CA SER A 147 0.80 -18.30 -23.91
C SER A 147 2.19 -18.75 -23.42
N GLN A 148 3.18 -18.91 -24.30
CA GLN A 148 4.57 -19.22 -23.92
C GLN A 148 5.35 -17.99 -23.43
N GLY A 149 4.83 -16.77 -23.67
CA GLY A 149 5.38 -15.54 -23.10
C GLY A 149 5.20 -15.39 -21.57
N GLY A 150 4.34 -16.23 -20.99
CA GLY A 150 3.98 -16.15 -19.56
C GLY A 150 3.33 -14.81 -19.21
N GLU A 151 3.40 -14.42 -17.94
CA GLU A 151 2.91 -13.11 -17.47
C GLU A 151 3.90 -11.96 -17.73
N LYS A 152 5.13 -12.29 -18.14
CA LYS A 152 6.26 -11.36 -18.21
C LYS A 152 6.39 -10.64 -19.56
N PHE A 153 5.99 -11.28 -20.65
CA PHE A 153 6.17 -10.77 -22.00
C PHE A 153 4.84 -10.74 -22.74
N TYR A 154 4.76 -9.91 -23.79
CA TYR A 154 3.61 -9.84 -24.67
C TYR A 154 3.36 -11.22 -25.28
N ASP A 155 2.14 -11.74 -25.13
CA ASP A 155 1.73 -13.09 -25.55
C ASP A 155 0.60 -13.10 -26.60
N GLY A 156 0.13 -11.92 -27.03
CA GLY A 156 -0.97 -11.77 -27.97
C GLY A 156 -2.37 -11.82 -27.35
N ASP A 157 -2.47 -11.83 -26.02
CA ASP A 157 -3.74 -11.74 -25.29
C ASP A 157 -4.16 -10.26 -25.11
N ASP A 158 -5.06 -9.79 -25.97
CA ASP A 158 -5.56 -8.41 -25.98
C ASP A 158 -6.39 -8.05 -24.72
N GLU A 159 -6.74 -9.01 -23.85
CA GLU A 159 -7.37 -8.72 -22.55
C GLU A 159 -6.34 -8.27 -21.50
N LYS A 160 -5.08 -8.68 -21.64
CA LYS A 160 -3.99 -8.40 -20.69
C LYS A 160 -2.97 -7.40 -21.20
N TRP A 161 -2.78 -7.34 -22.52
CA TRP A 161 -1.81 -6.48 -23.17
C TRP A 161 -2.48 -5.52 -24.14
N SER A 162 -1.94 -4.29 -24.20
CA SER A 162 -2.27 -3.32 -25.25
C SER A 162 -0.98 -2.89 -25.95
N VAL A 163 -1.09 -2.63 -27.26
CA VAL A 163 0.03 -2.14 -28.07
C VAL A 163 -0.02 -0.62 -28.09
N ASP A 164 0.90 0.02 -27.36
CA ASP A 164 1.00 1.47 -27.29
C ASP A 164 2.46 1.93 -27.36
N PHE A 165 2.87 2.42 -28.53
CA PHE A 165 4.23 2.92 -28.74
C PHE A 165 4.51 4.19 -27.94
N ALA A 166 3.51 5.07 -27.78
CA ALA A 166 3.66 6.34 -27.10
C ALA A 166 3.90 6.12 -25.60
N ALA A 167 3.10 5.26 -24.96
CA ALA A 167 3.28 4.90 -23.55
C ALA A 167 4.63 4.21 -23.28
N VAL A 168 5.06 3.28 -24.16
CA VAL A 168 6.36 2.60 -24.00
C VAL A 168 7.52 3.59 -24.12
N VAL A 169 7.46 4.53 -25.07
CA VAL A 169 8.45 5.60 -25.20
C VAL A 169 8.45 6.51 -23.97
N ALA A 170 7.27 6.92 -23.51
CA ALA A 170 7.08 7.76 -22.33
C ALA A 170 7.75 7.11 -21.12
N GLY A 171 7.41 5.85 -20.81
CA GLY A 171 8.00 5.13 -19.67
C GLY A 171 9.49 4.88 -19.80
N PHE A 172 9.97 4.50 -20.99
CA PHE A 172 11.40 4.33 -21.24
C PHE A 172 12.18 5.63 -20.98
N PHE A 173 11.68 6.77 -21.48
CA PHE A 173 12.35 8.06 -21.27
C PHE A 173 12.21 8.60 -19.87
N SER A 174 11.12 8.28 -19.16
CA SER A 174 10.82 8.74 -17.81
C SER A 174 11.71 8.10 -16.75
N VAL A 175 11.92 6.79 -16.85
CA VAL A 175 12.55 5.99 -15.79
C VAL A 175 13.84 5.35 -16.31
N SER A 176 13.71 4.36 -17.18
CA SER A 176 14.83 3.52 -17.66
C SER A 176 16.00 4.32 -18.24
N LEU A 177 15.74 5.27 -19.15
CA LEU A 177 16.79 6.02 -19.81
C LEU A 177 17.53 6.96 -18.85
N VAL A 178 16.81 7.62 -17.93
CA VAL A 178 17.41 8.49 -16.91
C VAL A 178 18.40 7.70 -16.07
N HIS A 179 18.02 6.50 -15.64
CA HIS A 179 18.90 5.63 -14.86
C HIS A 179 20.10 5.10 -15.67
N LEU A 180 19.88 4.58 -16.88
CA LEU A 180 20.94 4.01 -17.71
C LEU A 180 22.02 5.04 -18.10
N THR A 181 21.64 6.30 -18.22
CA THR A 181 22.51 7.40 -18.61
C THR A 181 23.04 8.19 -17.41
N SER A 182 22.49 7.96 -16.21
CA SER A 182 22.69 8.81 -15.03
C SER A 182 22.38 10.28 -15.32
N PHE A 183 21.35 10.50 -16.14
CA PHE A 183 20.90 11.81 -16.61
C PHE A 183 22.00 12.65 -17.31
N GLU A 184 22.97 11.99 -17.95
CA GLU A 184 24.03 12.66 -18.71
C GLU A 184 23.51 13.13 -20.09
N PRO A 185 23.61 14.43 -20.44
CA PRO A 185 22.94 15.00 -21.63
C PRO A 185 23.24 14.27 -22.95
N LYS A 186 24.51 13.98 -23.22
CA LYS A 186 24.93 13.32 -24.47
C LYS A 186 24.40 11.88 -24.57
N ARG A 187 24.34 11.18 -23.45
CA ARG A 187 23.86 9.79 -23.38
C ARG A 187 22.32 9.74 -23.43
N MET A 188 21.63 10.71 -22.82
CA MET A 188 20.19 10.91 -22.96
C MET A 188 19.82 11.16 -24.43
N GLU A 189 20.50 12.10 -25.09
CA GLU A 189 20.28 12.40 -26.52
C GLU A 189 20.54 11.16 -27.39
N GLU A 190 21.61 10.41 -27.12
CA GLU A 190 21.92 9.16 -27.82
C GLU A 190 20.82 8.09 -27.65
N GLY A 191 20.25 7.96 -26.45
CA GLY A 191 19.12 7.07 -26.18
C GLY A 191 17.86 7.48 -26.93
N ILE A 192 17.47 8.76 -26.85
CA ILE A 192 16.29 9.31 -27.54
C ILE A 192 16.42 9.16 -29.04
N ASP A 193 17.58 9.52 -29.61
CA ASP A 193 17.86 9.36 -31.04
C ASP A 193 17.77 7.89 -31.50
N THR A 194 18.22 6.95 -30.66
CA THR A 194 18.14 5.52 -30.97
C THR A 194 16.68 5.07 -31.17
N ILE A 195 15.78 5.45 -30.26
CA ILE A 195 14.36 5.08 -30.33
C ILE A 195 13.66 5.83 -31.46
N LYS A 196 13.95 7.13 -31.63
CA LYS A 196 13.43 7.94 -32.74
C LYS A 196 13.80 7.36 -34.11
N ASN A 197 15.02 6.86 -34.29
CA ASN A 197 15.47 6.22 -35.52
C ASN A 197 14.69 4.90 -35.78
N PHE A 198 14.44 4.11 -34.74
CA PHE A 198 13.64 2.90 -34.83
C PHE A 198 12.18 3.19 -35.22
N LEU A 199 11.52 4.14 -34.56
CA LEU A 199 10.13 4.49 -34.88
C LEU A 199 9.99 5.07 -36.30
N ARG A 200 10.96 5.87 -36.77
CA ARG A 200 11.02 6.30 -38.17
C ARG A 200 11.12 5.12 -39.13
N TYR A 201 11.91 4.11 -38.76
CA TYR A 201 12.04 2.89 -39.54
C TYR A 201 10.71 2.10 -39.58
N VAL A 202 10.03 1.96 -38.44
CA VAL A 202 8.69 1.33 -38.37
C VAL A 202 7.71 2.03 -39.32
N LEU A 203 7.64 3.36 -39.29
CA LEU A 203 6.73 4.14 -40.12
C LEU A 203 7.10 4.11 -41.61
N GLN A 204 8.39 4.22 -41.94
CA GLN A 204 8.87 4.20 -43.33
C GLN A 204 8.56 2.89 -44.04
N HIS A 205 8.55 1.78 -43.30
CA HIS A 205 8.35 0.43 -43.81
C HIS A 205 6.91 -0.07 -43.70
N ASP A 206 5.97 0.78 -43.27
CA ASP A 206 4.53 0.45 -43.14
C ASP A 206 4.29 -0.86 -42.36
N VAL A 207 5.02 -1.02 -41.25
CA VAL A 207 5.08 -2.31 -40.51
C VAL A 207 3.76 -2.62 -39.83
N CYS A 208 3.13 -1.63 -39.23
CA CYS A 208 1.90 -1.73 -38.44
C CYS A 208 0.97 -0.52 -38.68
N PRO A 209 0.35 -0.40 -39.87
CA PRO A 209 -0.54 0.71 -40.21
C PRO A 209 -1.72 0.86 -39.23
N GLU A 210 -2.15 -0.24 -38.61
CA GLU A 210 -3.20 -0.22 -37.59
C GLU A 210 -2.82 0.56 -36.32
N TYR A 211 -1.52 0.79 -36.07
CA TYR A 211 -0.98 1.56 -34.95
C TYR A 211 -0.21 2.81 -35.40
N GLU A 212 -0.45 3.29 -36.64
CA GLU A 212 0.30 4.41 -37.23
C GLU A 212 0.24 5.68 -36.36
N ASP A 213 -0.92 5.98 -35.77
CA ASP A 213 -1.12 7.17 -34.94
C ASP A 213 -0.31 7.10 -33.63
N SER A 214 -0.28 5.94 -32.96
CA SER A 214 0.55 5.73 -31.76
C SER A 214 2.05 5.85 -32.08
N VAL A 215 2.50 5.37 -33.25
CA VAL A 215 3.90 5.52 -33.70
C VAL A 215 4.24 7.00 -33.98
N LYS A 216 3.31 7.78 -34.56
CA LYS A 216 3.49 9.22 -34.79
C LYS A 216 3.53 10.00 -33.49
N GLU A 217 2.67 9.66 -32.54
CA GLU A 217 2.67 10.25 -31.19
C GLU A 217 3.99 9.97 -30.47
N ALA A 218 4.46 8.73 -30.50
CA ALA A 218 5.76 8.33 -29.95
C ALA A 218 6.94 9.10 -30.58
N LEU A 219 6.87 9.40 -31.88
CA LEU A 219 7.86 10.25 -32.57
C LEU A 219 7.79 11.71 -32.13
N GLU A 220 6.61 12.24 -31.82
CA GLU A 220 6.45 13.58 -31.27
C GLU A 220 7.01 13.66 -29.85
N LEU A 221 6.72 12.65 -29.02
CA LEU A 221 7.27 12.53 -27.67
C LEU A 221 8.80 12.49 -27.68
N CYS A 222 9.42 11.81 -28.65
CA CYS A 222 10.88 11.85 -28.86
C CYS A 222 11.41 13.27 -29.12
N LYS A 223 10.65 14.14 -29.79
CA LYS A 223 11.03 15.56 -29.97
C LYS A 223 10.85 16.32 -28.66
N THR A 224 9.74 16.14 -27.96
CA THR A 224 9.48 16.76 -26.66
C THR A 224 10.59 16.40 -25.67
N ALA A 225 10.92 15.12 -25.51
CA ALA A 225 11.97 14.64 -24.61
C ALA A 225 13.36 15.22 -24.93
N SER A 226 13.67 15.45 -26.21
CA SER A 226 14.95 16.05 -26.62
C SER A 226 15.08 17.53 -26.23
N VAL A 227 13.95 18.20 -25.96
CA VAL A 227 13.88 19.62 -25.56
C VAL A 227 13.70 19.73 -24.05
N GLU A 228 12.76 18.99 -23.47
CA GLU A 228 12.35 19.13 -22.08
C GLU A 228 13.41 18.59 -21.10
N TRP A 229 14.12 17.52 -21.41
CA TRP A 229 15.17 17.01 -20.50
C TRP A 229 16.31 18.00 -20.28
N PRO A 230 16.87 18.66 -21.31
CA PRO A 230 17.79 19.78 -21.12
C PRO A 230 17.21 20.91 -20.27
N MET A 231 15.93 21.25 -20.46
CA MET A 231 15.23 22.27 -19.64
C MET A 231 15.17 21.85 -18.17
N ILE A 232 14.72 20.63 -17.87
CA ILE A 232 14.66 20.09 -16.49
C ILE A 232 16.04 20.04 -15.84
N ARG A 233 17.09 19.69 -16.60
CA ARG A 233 18.46 19.71 -16.09
C ARG A 233 18.89 21.12 -15.69
N GLN A 234 18.58 22.11 -16.54
CA GLN A 234 18.90 23.50 -16.24
C GLN A 234 18.08 24.01 -15.05
N LEU A 235 16.79 23.66 -15.00
CA LEU A 235 15.90 23.96 -13.87
C LEU A 235 16.46 23.42 -12.55
N ASN A 236 16.86 22.15 -12.50
CA ASN A 236 17.48 21.55 -11.30
C ASN A 236 18.80 22.23 -10.87
N ALA A 237 19.55 22.79 -11.81
CA ALA A 237 20.79 23.49 -11.52
C ALA A 237 20.56 24.92 -10.99
N ASP A 238 19.48 25.55 -11.42
CA ASP A 238 19.17 26.97 -11.16
C ASP A 238 18.14 27.17 -10.02
N LEU A 239 17.39 26.14 -9.66
CA LEU A 239 16.52 26.16 -8.47
C LEU A 239 17.35 26.39 -7.19
N PRO A 240 16.80 27.07 -6.17
CA PRO A 240 15.45 27.65 -6.11
C PRO A 240 15.27 28.97 -6.87
N GLY A 241 16.34 29.53 -7.46
CA GLY A 241 16.37 30.89 -8.00
C GLY A 241 16.50 31.96 -6.92
N HIS A 242 16.61 33.21 -7.34
CA HIS A 242 16.83 34.35 -6.45
C HIS A 242 15.60 34.67 -5.62
N PHE A 243 14.40 34.61 -6.21
CA PHE A 243 13.16 34.97 -5.50
C PHE A 243 12.85 33.98 -4.37
N ASN A 244 12.75 32.68 -4.65
CA ASN A 244 12.43 31.69 -3.63
C ASN A 244 13.55 31.58 -2.57
N LEU A 245 14.82 31.78 -2.95
CA LEU A 245 15.92 31.90 -1.99
C LEU A 245 15.73 33.11 -1.05
N ALA A 246 15.35 34.27 -1.60
CA ALA A 246 15.09 35.46 -0.81
C ALA A 246 13.93 35.25 0.17
N CYS A 247 12.83 34.64 -0.27
CA CYS A 247 11.71 34.27 0.61
C CYS A 247 12.19 33.34 1.74
N SER A 248 12.95 32.29 1.39
CA SER A 248 13.45 31.33 2.37
C SER A 248 14.37 31.99 3.41
N GLU A 249 15.34 32.82 3.00
CA GLU A 249 16.23 33.55 3.92
C GLU A 249 15.53 34.67 4.72
N MET A 250 14.38 35.16 4.26
CA MET A 250 13.62 36.18 4.97
C MET A 250 12.72 35.61 6.07
N PHE A 251 12.17 34.42 5.88
CA PHE A 251 11.16 33.85 6.76
C PHE A 251 11.62 32.65 7.61
N TYR A 252 12.86 32.16 7.41
CA TYR A 252 13.46 31.11 8.24
C TYR A 252 14.77 31.56 8.90
N GLU A 253 14.97 31.18 10.18
CA GLU A 253 16.14 31.56 10.98
C GLU A 253 17.37 30.65 10.80
N THR A 254 17.18 29.42 10.30
CA THR A 254 18.21 28.38 10.17
C THR A 254 18.71 28.26 8.73
N SER A 255 19.98 27.89 8.54
CA SER A 255 20.63 27.83 7.21
C SER A 255 19.85 26.96 6.21
N THR A 256 19.38 27.61 5.15
CA THR A 256 18.67 27.04 3.99
C THR A 256 19.52 26.07 3.14
N GLU A 257 20.78 25.83 3.53
CA GLU A 257 21.72 24.94 2.83
C GLU A 257 21.28 23.47 2.86
N GLU A 258 20.56 23.02 3.90
CA GLU A 258 20.05 21.64 3.98
C GLU A 258 18.85 21.40 3.04
N SER A 259 17.95 22.38 2.90
CA SER A 259 16.71 22.28 2.11
C SER A 259 16.93 22.19 0.59
N TRP A 260 18.11 22.59 0.12
CA TRP A 260 18.52 22.57 -1.29
C TRP A 260 19.82 21.79 -1.51
N SER A 261 20.23 20.98 -0.52
CA SER A 261 21.54 20.31 -0.43
C SER A 261 21.87 19.37 -1.61
N PHE A 262 20.86 18.92 -2.35
CA PHE A 262 20.98 18.06 -3.53
C PHE A 262 21.20 18.84 -4.85
N GLN A 263 21.13 20.17 -4.84
CA GLN A 263 21.21 21.02 -6.03
C GLN A 263 22.60 21.63 -6.22
N THR A 264 23.02 21.83 -7.46
CA THR A 264 24.33 22.47 -7.79
C THR A 264 24.30 23.99 -7.68
N PHE A 265 23.17 24.55 -7.21
CA PHE A 265 22.93 25.98 -7.12
C PHE A 265 23.93 26.68 -6.20
N LYS A 266 24.35 27.88 -6.61
CA LYS A 266 25.31 28.67 -5.85
C LYS A 266 24.70 30.00 -5.47
N ARG A 267 24.57 30.23 -4.16
CA ARG A 267 24.13 31.51 -3.61
C ARG A 267 24.96 32.68 -4.21
N PRO A 268 24.31 33.70 -4.79
CA PRO A 268 25.03 34.83 -5.38
C PRO A 268 25.90 35.60 -4.38
N LYS A 269 27.03 36.13 -4.84
CA LYS A 269 27.91 36.95 -3.99
C LYS A 269 27.25 38.28 -3.67
N GLY A 270 27.21 38.63 -2.39
CA GLY A 270 26.57 39.88 -1.93
C GLY A 270 25.04 39.87 -2.05
N PHE A 271 24.42 38.68 -2.08
CA PHE A 271 22.96 38.51 -2.12
C PHE A 271 22.29 39.13 -0.88
N ASP A 272 21.35 40.04 -1.13
CA ASP A 272 20.53 40.73 -0.14
C ASP A 272 19.06 40.25 -0.28
N PRO A 273 18.60 39.34 0.59
CA PRO A 273 17.25 38.77 0.53
C PRO A 273 16.16 39.83 0.62
N LYS A 274 16.35 40.85 1.47
CA LYS A 274 15.35 41.90 1.68
C LYS A 274 15.19 42.74 0.43
N ALA A 275 16.29 43.15 -0.19
CA ALA A 275 16.25 43.91 -1.43
C ALA A 275 15.55 43.13 -2.56
N VAL A 276 15.90 41.84 -2.74
CA VAL A 276 15.32 40.97 -3.77
C VAL A 276 13.82 40.77 -3.56
N PHE A 277 13.41 40.40 -2.35
CA PHE A 277 11.99 40.15 -2.04
C PHE A 277 11.15 41.40 -2.22
N PHE A 278 11.55 42.53 -1.62
CA PHE A 278 10.75 43.76 -1.70
C PHE A 278 10.75 44.38 -3.11
N ALA A 279 11.84 44.22 -3.88
CA ALA A 279 11.87 44.64 -5.28
C ALA A 279 10.96 43.78 -6.15
N ALA A 280 11.00 42.45 -5.97
CA ALA A 280 10.10 41.54 -6.66
C ALA A 280 8.64 41.88 -6.31
N PHE A 281 8.35 41.98 -5.02
CA PHE A 281 7.07 42.38 -4.48
C PHE A 281 6.53 43.70 -5.07
N ALA A 282 7.35 44.75 -5.14
CA ALA A 282 6.92 46.06 -5.62
C ALA A 282 6.75 46.14 -7.15
N LEU A 283 7.36 45.21 -7.89
CA LEU A 283 7.38 45.23 -9.35
C LEU A 283 6.57 44.09 -9.99
N MET A 284 6.14 43.09 -9.21
CA MET A 284 5.19 42.08 -9.65
C MET A 284 3.84 42.73 -9.98
N ASP A 285 3.21 42.30 -11.07
CA ASP A 285 1.87 42.73 -11.45
C ASP A 285 0.82 41.93 -10.66
N GLU A 286 0.75 42.24 -9.36
CA GLU A 286 -0.14 41.64 -8.36
C GLU A 286 -0.68 42.69 -7.39
N PRO A 287 -1.65 43.53 -7.80
CA PRO A 287 -2.10 44.68 -7.01
C PRO A 287 -2.77 44.28 -5.68
N GLU A 288 -3.52 43.18 -5.65
CA GLU A 288 -4.18 42.70 -4.42
C GLU A 288 -3.17 42.15 -3.41
N LEU A 289 -2.18 41.41 -3.90
CA LEU A 289 -1.08 40.89 -3.07
C LEU A 289 -0.21 42.04 -2.55
N PHE A 290 0.01 43.06 -3.39
CA PHE A 290 0.69 44.30 -3.04
C PHE A 290 0.01 45.03 -1.88
N GLU A 291 -1.31 45.18 -1.94
CA GLU A 291 -2.06 45.81 -0.86
C GLU A 291 -1.93 45.01 0.45
N LYS A 292 -2.15 43.69 0.41
CA LYS A 292 -2.11 42.82 1.61
C LYS A 292 -0.74 42.80 2.29
N LEU A 293 0.34 42.65 1.52
CA LEU A 293 1.71 42.63 2.04
C LEU A 293 2.21 44.00 2.52
N SER A 294 1.56 45.10 2.11
CA SER A 294 1.89 46.45 2.61
C SER A 294 1.24 46.80 3.95
N LEU A 295 0.21 46.05 4.37
CA LEU A 295 -0.58 46.36 5.57
C LEU A 295 0.08 45.89 6.87
N LYS A 296 0.90 44.84 6.81
CA LYS A 296 1.62 44.27 7.97
C LYS A 296 2.87 43.54 7.49
N GLU A 297 3.84 43.37 8.40
CA GLU A 297 4.95 42.46 8.13
C GLU A 297 4.40 41.03 7.99
N PRO A 298 4.61 40.36 6.85
CA PRO A 298 4.07 39.03 6.62
C PRO A 298 4.79 37.97 7.46
N SER A 299 4.08 36.94 7.86
CA SER A 299 4.62 35.76 8.54
C SER A 299 4.11 34.48 7.89
N ILE A 300 4.83 33.37 8.09
CA ILE A 300 4.40 32.05 7.62
C ILE A 300 3.06 31.70 8.30
N PHE A 301 2.06 31.41 7.47
CA PHE A 301 0.71 31.01 7.86
C PHE A 301 0.56 29.49 7.87
N SER A 302 1.05 28.82 6.82
CA SER A 302 1.01 27.36 6.71
C SER A 302 2.17 26.82 5.88
N GLU A 303 2.46 25.54 6.08
CA GLU A 303 3.42 24.78 5.30
C GLU A 303 2.82 23.42 4.97
N TYR A 304 3.08 22.95 3.75
CA TYR A 304 2.59 21.65 3.30
C TYR A 304 3.46 21.09 2.18
N THR A 305 3.56 19.77 2.11
CA THR A 305 4.17 19.06 0.97
C THR A 305 3.05 18.47 0.13
N CYS A 306 3.13 18.65 -1.18
CA CYS A 306 2.17 18.08 -2.12
C CYS A 306 2.80 17.82 -3.49
N THR A 307 2.11 17.00 -4.29
CA THR A 307 2.48 16.77 -5.68
C THR A 307 1.76 17.79 -6.58
N LEU A 308 2.54 18.49 -7.40
CA LEU A 308 2.08 19.55 -8.29
C LEU A 308 2.19 19.12 -9.75
N GLU A 309 1.18 19.40 -10.55
CA GLU A 309 1.26 19.36 -12.02
C GLU A 309 1.13 20.78 -12.57
N LEU A 310 2.11 21.19 -13.37
CA LEU A 310 2.18 22.51 -13.98
C LEU A 310 1.12 22.67 -15.06
N VAL A 311 0.23 23.64 -14.91
CA VAL A 311 -0.86 23.93 -15.86
C VAL A 311 -0.48 25.07 -16.79
N GLU A 312 0.01 26.18 -16.22
CA GLU A 312 0.24 27.43 -16.95
C GLU A 312 1.50 28.15 -16.46
N ILE A 313 2.18 28.81 -17.39
CA ILE A 313 3.36 29.64 -17.13
C ILE A 313 3.06 31.06 -17.62
N ILE A 314 3.19 32.04 -16.72
CA ILE A 314 2.99 33.46 -17.01
C ILE A 314 4.32 34.18 -16.78
N ARG A 315 5.03 34.47 -17.88
CA ARG A 315 6.31 35.20 -17.83
C ARG A 315 6.06 36.72 -17.73
N PRO A 316 6.95 37.48 -17.07
CA PRO A 316 6.81 38.92 -16.93
C PRO A 316 6.83 39.64 -18.29
N GLU A 317 5.95 40.64 -18.45
CA GLU A 317 5.89 41.48 -19.65
C GLU A 317 7.16 42.34 -19.83
N GLU A 318 7.40 42.80 -21.06
CA GLU A 318 8.61 43.54 -21.42
C GLU A 318 8.78 44.84 -20.60
N ASP A 319 7.69 45.50 -20.21
CA ASP A 319 7.73 46.71 -19.40
C ASP A 319 8.13 46.40 -17.94
N ILE A 320 7.63 45.31 -17.36
CA ILE A 320 8.03 44.80 -16.04
C ILE A 320 9.53 44.48 -16.07
N VAL A 321 10.00 43.74 -17.08
CA VAL A 321 11.43 43.43 -17.26
C VAL A 321 12.27 44.72 -17.32
N LYS A 322 11.81 45.75 -18.05
CA LYS A 322 12.49 47.07 -18.09
C LYS A 322 12.53 47.73 -16.71
N ARG A 323 11.46 47.67 -15.92
CA ARG A 323 11.42 48.24 -14.56
C ARG A 323 12.45 47.58 -13.65
N PHE A 324 12.50 46.24 -13.62
CA PHE A 324 13.52 45.48 -12.87
C PHE A 324 14.95 45.88 -13.26
N ASN A 325 15.23 45.99 -14.57
CA ASN A 325 16.55 46.40 -15.07
C ASN A 325 16.91 47.86 -14.76
N SER A 326 15.92 48.72 -14.59
CA SER A 326 16.10 50.15 -14.27
C SER A 326 16.12 50.45 -12.76
N LEU A 327 15.88 49.45 -11.91
CA LEU A 327 15.75 49.64 -10.47
C LEU A 327 17.08 50.03 -9.83
N VAL A 328 17.06 51.11 -9.05
CA VAL A 328 18.19 51.62 -8.28
C VAL A 328 17.79 51.65 -6.81
N ILE A 329 18.56 50.99 -5.95
CA ILE A 329 18.36 50.98 -4.49
C ILE A 329 19.54 51.74 -3.86
N GLY A 330 19.25 52.90 -3.27
CA GLY A 330 20.28 53.85 -2.84
C GLY A 330 21.05 54.41 -4.04
N ASP A 331 22.38 54.25 -4.04
CA ASP A 331 23.26 54.72 -5.13
C ASP A 331 23.71 53.60 -6.09
N LYS A 332 23.10 52.41 -6.02
CA LYS A 332 23.51 51.22 -6.79
C LYS A 332 22.36 50.64 -7.60
N ALA A 333 22.68 50.22 -8.83
CA ALA A 333 21.77 49.41 -9.63
C ALA A 333 21.50 48.08 -8.92
N ALA A 334 20.22 47.73 -8.78
CA ALA A 334 19.78 46.58 -8.00
C ALA A 334 20.00 45.25 -8.74
N ASN A 335 19.91 45.25 -10.08
CA ASN A 335 20.12 44.09 -10.96
C ASN A 335 19.37 42.81 -10.53
N HIS A 336 18.13 42.97 -10.04
CA HIS A 336 17.30 41.83 -9.63
C HIS A 336 16.68 41.13 -10.85
N VAL A 337 16.43 39.83 -10.72
CA VAL A 337 15.84 39.01 -11.79
C VAL A 337 14.32 39.27 -11.83
N PRO A 338 13.72 39.51 -13.01
CA PRO A 338 12.28 39.61 -13.15
C PRO A 338 11.57 38.34 -12.67
N VAL A 339 10.42 38.50 -12.01
CA VAL A 339 9.62 37.39 -11.44
C VAL A 339 8.31 37.25 -12.21
N GLY A 340 7.98 36.02 -12.59
CA GLY A 340 6.68 35.64 -13.15
C GLY A 340 5.96 34.63 -12.26
N LYS A 341 4.97 33.95 -12.83
CA LYS A 341 4.05 33.06 -12.11
C LYS A 341 3.94 31.71 -12.82
N ALA A 342 3.78 30.65 -12.05
CA ALA A 342 3.42 29.33 -12.53
C ALA A 342 2.21 28.81 -11.74
N VAL A 343 1.21 28.30 -12.46
CA VAL A 343 -0.04 27.80 -11.91
C VAL A 343 -0.02 26.29 -11.92
N PHE A 344 -0.26 25.67 -10.77
CA PHE A 344 -0.25 24.23 -10.58
C PHE A 344 -1.60 23.74 -10.09
N LYS A 345 -1.97 22.53 -10.47
CA LYS A 345 -3.06 21.74 -9.88
C LYS A 345 -2.46 20.54 -9.13
N GLN A 346 -3.32 19.77 -8.44
CA GLN A 346 -2.89 18.49 -7.86
C GLN A 346 -2.31 17.57 -8.96
N GLY A 347 -1.08 17.13 -8.75
CA GLY A 347 -0.39 16.20 -9.64
C GLY A 347 -0.36 14.79 -9.05
N PHE A 348 0.00 13.84 -9.90
CA PHE A 348 0.25 12.45 -9.49
C PHE A 348 1.47 11.89 -10.22
N ILE A 349 2.43 11.38 -9.44
CA ILE A 349 3.65 10.73 -9.95
C ILE A 349 3.61 9.29 -9.48
N GLN A 350 3.39 8.36 -10.42
CA GLN A 350 3.42 6.93 -10.16
C GLN A 350 4.86 6.44 -9.95
N ASP A 351 5.05 5.48 -9.06
CA ASP A 351 6.31 4.84 -8.76
C ASP A 351 6.13 3.31 -8.57
N ASP A 352 7.16 2.64 -8.04
CA ASP A 352 7.17 1.19 -7.80
C ASP A 352 6.45 0.77 -6.51
N TRP A 353 5.82 1.70 -5.79
CA TRP A 353 5.01 1.40 -4.61
C TRP A 353 3.55 1.18 -5.00
N GLU A 354 2.89 0.23 -4.33
CA GLU A 354 1.46 -0.07 -4.57
C GLU A 354 0.53 1.12 -4.28
N ASN A 355 0.98 2.06 -3.44
CA ASN A 355 0.31 3.33 -3.15
C ASN A 355 1.32 4.49 -3.24
N PRO A 356 1.49 5.10 -4.42
CA PRO A 356 2.32 6.29 -4.55
C PRO A 356 1.72 7.39 -3.67
N TRP A 357 2.50 7.97 -2.76
CA TRP A 357 2.01 9.04 -1.89
C TRP A 357 1.62 10.25 -2.75
N ALA A 358 0.33 10.50 -2.90
CA ALA A 358 -0.16 11.66 -3.65
C ALA A 358 -0.07 12.97 -2.84
N GLY A 359 -0.02 12.87 -1.50
CA GLY A 359 -0.34 13.96 -0.58
C GLY A 359 -1.79 14.41 -0.74
N GLU A 360 -2.50 14.68 0.36
CA GLU A 360 -3.79 15.36 0.24
C GLU A 360 -3.56 16.76 -0.36
N TRP A 361 -4.45 17.18 -1.27
CA TRP A 361 -4.39 18.53 -1.83
C TRP A 361 -4.59 19.54 -0.69
N PRO A 362 -3.56 20.33 -0.35
CA PRO A 362 -3.50 20.97 0.96
C PRO A 362 -4.28 22.29 1.03
N VAL A 363 -4.93 22.68 -0.07
CA VAL A 363 -5.66 23.93 -0.20
C VAL A 363 -7.07 23.69 -0.72
N LYS A 364 -7.97 24.64 -0.49
CA LYS A 364 -9.36 24.56 -0.98
C LYS A 364 -9.50 24.95 -2.45
N GLU A 365 -8.54 25.69 -2.99
CA GLU A 365 -8.57 26.11 -4.39
C GLU A 365 -8.12 24.98 -5.30
N ASP A 366 -8.72 24.82 -6.49
CA ASP A 366 -8.31 23.79 -7.45
C ASP A 366 -6.88 23.98 -7.99
N THR A 367 -6.32 25.19 -7.81
CA THR A 367 -4.98 25.54 -8.28
C THR A 367 -4.24 26.39 -7.26
N ILE A 368 -2.92 26.31 -7.31
CA ILE A 368 -2.01 27.18 -6.58
C ILE A 368 -1.13 27.96 -7.54
N THR A 369 -0.84 29.20 -7.20
CA THR A 369 0.11 30.03 -7.94
C THR A 369 1.39 30.17 -7.14
N LEU A 370 2.52 29.86 -7.79
CA LEU A 370 3.86 30.03 -7.24
C LEU A 370 4.65 31.01 -8.11
N PHE A 371 5.57 31.73 -7.51
CA PHE A 371 6.36 32.77 -8.16
C PHE A 371 7.80 32.32 -8.37
N PHE A 372 8.33 32.60 -9.56
CA PHE A 372 9.66 32.16 -9.96
C PHE A 372 10.38 33.23 -10.79
N ASP A 373 11.70 33.22 -10.69
CA ASP A 373 12.58 33.93 -11.62
C ASP A 373 12.22 33.57 -13.07
N ASP A 374 12.22 34.57 -13.95
CA ASP A 374 11.91 34.40 -15.39
C ASP A 374 12.78 33.33 -16.08
N SER A 375 14.03 33.19 -15.63
CA SER A 375 14.96 32.16 -16.12
C SER A 375 14.56 30.75 -15.71
N LEU A 376 13.90 30.56 -14.57
CA LEU A 376 13.37 29.25 -14.17
C LEU A 376 12.12 28.92 -14.97
N LEU A 377 11.21 29.89 -15.13
CA LEU A 377 9.99 29.71 -15.93
C LEU A 377 10.29 29.35 -17.39
N ALA A 378 11.36 29.91 -17.96
CA ALA A 378 11.83 29.57 -19.30
C ALA A 378 12.27 28.10 -19.46
N ASN A 379 12.51 27.39 -18.36
CA ASN A 379 12.91 25.98 -18.30
C ASN A 379 11.81 25.05 -17.75
N MET A 380 10.57 25.52 -17.72
CA MET A 380 9.40 24.72 -17.33
C MET A 380 8.50 24.47 -18.54
N MET A 381 7.76 23.36 -18.54
CA MET A 381 6.80 23.00 -19.59
C MET A 381 5.48 22.53 -18.94
N PRO A 382 4.30 22.97 -19.43
CA PRO A 382 3.03 22.46 -18.94
C PRO A 382 2.96 20.93 -18.97
N GLY A 383 2.39 20.35 -17.93
CA GLY A 383 2.39 18.90 -17.65
C GLY A 383 3.53 18.44 -16.76
N LEU A 384 4.63 19.21 -16.60
CA LEU A 384 5.72 18.90 -15.68
C LEU A 384 5.18 18.70 -14.26
N LYS A 385 5.67 17.67 -13.57
CA LYS A 385 5.23 17.35 -12.21
C LYS A 385 6.39 17.44 -11.22
N THR A 386 6.08 17.84 -10.00
CA THR A 386 7.07 17.96 -8.92
C THR A 386 6.44 17.64 -7.58
N VAL A 387 7.20 17.00 -6.70
CA VAL A 387 6.87 16.97 -5.26
C VAL A 387 7.62 18.11 -4.59
N ALA A 388 6.90 18.98 -3.91
CA ALA A 388 7.46 20.20 -3.34
C ALA A 388 6.84 20.54 -1.98
N THR A 389 7.65 21.12 -1.11
CA THR A 389 7.18 21.77 0.12
C THR A 389 6.98 23.25 -0.16
N ILE A 390 5.79 23.74 0.17
CA ILE A 390 5.33 25.10 -0.10
C ILE A 390 5.07 25.78 1.23
N SER A 391 5.48 27.05 1.30
CA SER A 391 5.20 27.93 2.42
C SER A 391 4.25 29.02 1.97
N GLU A 392 3.16 29.20 2.72
CA GLU A 392 2.17 30.24 2.49
C GLU A 392 2.30 31.32 3.56
N LEU A 393 2.40 32.58 3.14
CA LEU A 393 2.37 33.72 4.03
C LEU A 393 0.91 34.10 4.34
N ASP A 394 0.70 34.73 5.49
CA ASP A 394 -0.61 35.24 5.93
C ASP A 394 -1.22 36.33 5.02
N ALA A 395 -0.44 36.86 4.09
CA ALA A 395 -0.89 37.75 3.02
C ALA A 395 -1.36 37.00 1.75
N GLY A 396 -1.21 35.67 1.69
CA GLY A 396 -1.58 34.81 0.57
C GLY A 396 -0.48 34.53 -0.46
N LEU A 397 0.74 35.01 -0.24
CA LEU A 397 1.89 34.70 -1.10
C LEU A 397 2.40 33.30 -0.80
N ARG A 398 2.47 32.44 -1.82
CA ARG A 398 3.03 31.08 -1.72
C ARG A 398 4.40 31.03 -2.40
N PHE A 399 5.37 30.41 -1.76
CA PHE A 399 6.72 30.23 -2.29
C PHE A 399 7.29 28.84 -1.99
N LEU A 400 8.29 28.46 -2.77
CA LEU A 400 8.90 27.15 -2.74
C LEU A 400 9.93 27.05 -1.61
N LYS A 401 9.74 26.10 -0.68
CA LYS A 401 10.67 25.82 0.43
C LYS A 401 11.70 24.76 0.08
N SER A 402 11.26 23.67 -0.56
CA SER A 402 12.09 22.57 -1.04
C SER A 402 11.39 21.82 -2.17
N ILE A 403 12.18 21.09 -2.97
CA ILE A 403 11.69 20.14 -3.98
C ILE A 403 12.29 18.79 -3.67
N GLU A 404 11.51 17.72 -3.83
CA GLU A 404 12.01 16.36 -3.64
C GLU A 404 12.32 15.69 -4.99
N MET A 405 11.46 15.92 -6.00
CA MET A 405 11.62 15.36 -7.34
C MET A 405 10.96 16.24 -8.40
N ILE A 406 11.51 16.21 -9.63
CA ILE A 406 10.95 16.85 -10.82
C ILE A 406 10.93 15.82 -11.95
N VAL A 407 9.75 15.65 -12.56
CA VAL A 407 9.55 14.72 -13.68
C VAL A 407 8.90 15.43 -14.87
N PRO A 408 9.19 15.00 -16.12
CA PRO A 408 8.73 15.68 -17.32
C PRO A 408 7.22 15.56 -17.54
N SER A 409 6.72 16.35 -18.48
CA SER A 409 5.32 16.39 -18.90
C SER A 409 4.78 15.05 -19.38
N PHE A 410 5.63 14.22 -19.95
CA PHE A 410 5.32 12.88 -20.43
C PHE A 410 5.62 11.76 -19.41
N TYR A 411 5.80 12.09 -18.12
CA TYR A 411 6.15 11.09 -17.13
C TYR A 411 5.09 9.99 -17.01
N ILE A 412 5.53 8.74 -17.24
CA ILE A 412 4.74 7.53 -17.06
C ILE A 412 5.63 6.48 -16.38
N PHE A 413 5.09 5.80 -15.38
CA PHE A 413 5.70 4.59 -14.83
C PHE A 413 5.04 3.37 -15.47
N LEU A 414 5.83 2.51 -16.12
CA LEU A 414 5.32 1.30 -16.76
C LEU A 414 5.41 0.12 -15.79
N PRO A 415 4.33 -0.64 -15.55
CA PRO A 415 4.36 -1.84 -14.70
C PRO A 415 5.43 -2.86 -15.12
N GLN A 416 5.83 -2.88 -16.40
CA GLN A 416 6.90 -3.72 -16.93
C GLN A 416 8.26 -3.45 -16.25
N GLU A 417 8.46 -2.26 -15.66
CA GLU A 417 9.62 -1.95 -14.83
C GLU A 417 9.74 -2.92 -13.63
N LEU A 418 8.62 -3.35 -13.05
CA LEU A 418 8.57 -4.32 -11.94
C LEU A 418 8.90 -5.75 -12.40
N MET A 419 8.73 -6.05 -13.69
CA MET A 419 8.89 -7.40 -14.25
C MET A 419 10.35 -7.81 -14.50
N ARG A 420 11.32 -6.91 -14.31
CA ARG A 420 12.75 -7.15 -14.54
C ARG A 420 13.27 -8.37 -13.77
N HIS A 421 12.99 -8.40 -12.47
CA HIS A 421 13.37 -9.49 -11.56
C HIS A 421 12.24 -10.43 -11.24
N TYR A 422 11.08 -10.24 -11.88
CA TYR A 422 9.98 -11.18 -11.79
C TYR A 422 10.51 -12.57 -12.12
N LYS A 423 10.37 -13.44 -11.13
CA LYS A 423 10.55 -14.87 -11.25
C LYS A 423 9.13 -15.40 -11.12
N GLU A 424 8.71 -16.15 -12.13
CA GLU A 424 7.47 -16.92 -12.02
C GLU A 424 7.44 -17.61 -10.65
N PRO A 425 6.33 -17.48 -9.89
CA PRO A 425 6.16 -18.18 -8.65
C PRO A 425 6.44 -19.66 -8.90
N ARG A 426 7.61 -20.13 -8.45
CA ARG A 426 7.86 -21.55 -8.46
C ARG A 426 6.88 -22.13 -7.45
N PRO A 427 6.13 -23.20 -7.75
CA PRO A 427 5.54 -23.98 -6.68
C PRO A 427 6.71 -24.31 -5.75
N THR A 428 6.66 -23.75 -4.54
CA THR A 428 7.72 -23.88 -3.56
C THR A 428 7.95 -25.37 -3.44
N ALA A 429 9.16 -25.86 -3.79
CA ALA A 429 9.50 -27.25 -3.55
C ALA A 429 9.24 -27.48 -2.07
N SER A 430 8.15 -28.20 -1.77
CA SER A 430 7.57 -28.18 -0.45
C SER A 430 8.57 -28.89 0.46
N THR A 431 9.17 -28.14 1.39
CA THR A 431 10.09 -28.72 2.37
C THR A 431 9.25 -29.33 3.47
N THR A 432 8.59 -30.44 3.16
CA THR A 432 7.86 -31.19 4.17
C THR A 432 8.86 -31.66 5.22
N ARG A 433 8.66 -31.26 6.47
CA ARG A 433 9.48 -31.67 7.62
C ARG A 433 8.58 -32.21 8.71
N VAL A 434 9.12 -33.16 9.48
CA VAL A 434 8.44 -33.69 10.67
C VAL A 434 9.14 -33.15 11.91
N ILE A 435 8.37 -32.63 12.84
CA ILE A 435 8.85 -32.20 14.16
C ILE A 435 8.22 -33.11 15.21
N THR A 436 9.05 -33.66 16.09
CA THR A 436 8.62 -34.40 17.27
C THR A 436 8.63 -33.47 18.48
N LEU A 437 7.49 -33.33 19.15
CA LEU A 437 7.35 -32.56 20.38
C LEU A 437 7.28 -33.51 21.58
N ARG A 438 8.10 -33.24 22.60
CA ARG A 438 8.04 -33.94 23.89
C ARG A 438 6.80 -33.50 24.69
N PRO A 439 6.35 -34.29 25.68
CA PRO A 439 5.26 -33.88 26.56
C PRO A 439 5.49 -32.49 27.17
N ALA A 440 4.41 -31.71 27.25
CA ALA A 440 4.39 -30.33 27.73
C ALA A 440 5.32 -29.36 26.99
N CYS A 441 5.70 -29.64 25.73
CA CYS A 441 6.44 -28.71 24.87
C CYS A 441 5.52 -28.07 23.82
N GLU A 442 5.95 -26.95 23.26
CA GLU A 442 5.19 -26.25 22.20
C GLU A 442 6.08 -25.88 21.01
N TRP A 443 5.55 -26.01 19.81
CA TRP A 443 6.14 -25.47 18.59
C TRP A 443 5.60 -24.06 18.37
N ARG A 444 6.50 -23.07 18.30
CA ARG A 444 6.21 -21.66 18.08
C ARG A 444 6.58 -21.32 16.64
N PHE A 445 5.69 -20.67 15.91
CA PHE A 445 5.92 -20.35 14.50
C PHE A 445 5.28 -19.04 14.07
N GLN A 446 5.89 -18.42 13.06
CA GLN A 446 5.40 -17.24 12.36
C GLN A 446 5.36 -17.59 10.87
N ALA A 447 4.24 -17.32 10.22
CA ALA A 447 4.01 -17.68 8.83
C ALA A 447 3.24 -16.58 8.11
N SER A 448 3.93 -15.83 7.26
CA SER A 448 3.33 -14.86 6.33
C SER A 448 2.69 -15.57 5.13
N SER A 449 3.35 -16.63 4.63
CA SER A 449 2.79 -17.50 3.59
C SER A 449 2.06 -18.71 4.19
N PRO A 450 1.15 -19.36 3.44
CA PRO A 450 0.45 -20.56 3.91
C PRO A 450 1.41 -21.70 4.32
N VAL A 451 1.21 -22.23 5.52
CA VAL A 451 1.87 -23.43 6.05
C VAL A 451 0.80 -24.45 6.44
N ILE A 452 0.94 -25.67 5.94
CA ILE A 452 0.04 -26.79 6.23
C ILE A 452 0.64 -27.63 7.35
N VAL A 453 -0.13 -27.89 8.40
CA VAL A 453 0.26 -28.69 9.55
C VAL A 453 -0.67 -29.90 9.68
N LYS A 454 -0.10 -31.08 9.87
CA LYS A 454 -0.83 -32.33 10.16
C LYS A 454 -0.30 -32.99 11.41
N LEU A 455 -1.21 -33.44 12.26
CA LEU A 455 -0.88 -34.31 13.40
C LEU A 455 -0.72 -35.75 12.93
N LEU A 456 0.49 -36.29 13.00
CA LEU A 456 0.80 -37.68 12.61
C LEU A 456 0.53 -38.67 13.74
N SER A 457 0.95 -38.34 14.96
CA SER A 457 0.82 -39.17 16.16
C SER A 457 0.74 -38.32 17.43
N GLY A 458 0.18 -38.87 18.51
CA GLY A 458 0.01 -38.18 19.79
C GLY A 458 -1.19 -37.22 19.83
N THR A 459 -1.12 -36.21 20.70
CA THR A 459 -2.14 -35.15 20.81
C THR A 459 -1.50 -33.77 20.76
N ALA A 460 -2.15 -32.81 20.12
CA ALA A 460 -1.69 -31.44 20.03
C ALA A 460 -2.89 -30.49 20.03
N GLU A 461 -2.69 -29.26 20.48
CA GLU A 461 -3.71 -28.22 20.50
C GLU A 461 -3.14 -26.84 20.16
N LYS A 462 -3.99 -26.00 19.56
CA LYS A 462 -3.75 -24.55 19.41
C LYS A 462 -4.84 -23.84 20.18
N ASP A 463 -4.46 -22.98 21.12
CA ASP A 463 -5.38 -22.22 21.98
C ASP A 463 -6.47 -23.11 22.62
N GLY A 464 -6.09 -24.32 23.04
CA GLY A 464 -6.95 -25.34 23.64
C GLY A 464 -7.82 -26.16 22.67
N VAL A 465 -7.86 -25.83 21.37
CA VAL A 465 -8.55 -26.61 20.33
C VAL A 465 -7.67 -27.77 19.87
N GLU A 466 -8.14 -29.01 19.99
CA GLU A 466 -7.38 -30.19 19.57
C GLU A 466 -7.23 -30.29 18.05
N LEU A 467 -6.03 -30.66 17.60
CA LEU A 467 -5.79 -31.05 16.21
C LEU A 467 -6.30 -32.48 15.98
N GLY A 468 -7.14 -32.64 14.98
CA GLY A 468 -7.60 -33.95 14.51
C GLY A 468 -6.46 -34.75 13.86
N PRO A 469 -6.27 -36.04 14.19
CA PRO A 469 -5.24 -36.86 13.57
C PRO A 469 -5.38 -36.91 12.06
N LYS A 470 -4.26 -36.70 11.34
CA LYS A 470 -4.14 -36.71 9.87
C LYS A 470 -4.96 -35.64 9.11
N ASN A 471 -5.62 -34.73 9.81
CA ASN A 471 -6.26 -33.57 9.19
C ASN A 471 -5.19 -32.54 8.81
N ALA A 472 -5.40 -31.84 7.69
CA ALA A 472 -4.55 -30.75 7.23
C ALA A 472 -5.14 -29.40 7.64
N TYR A 473 -4.37 -28.67 8.42
CA TYR A 473 -4.69 -27.32 8.90
C TYR A 473 -3.75 -26.32 8.23
N THR A 474 -4.29 -25.28 7.61
CA THR A 474 -3.56 -24.25 6.88
C THR A 474 -3.53 -22.97 7.69
N PHE A 475 -2.33 -22.48 7.97
CA PHE A 475 -2.11 -21.24 8.70
C PHE A 475 -1.37 -20.24 7.80
N ALA A 476 -1.88 -19.02 7.70
CA ALA A 476 -1.28 -17.93 6.91
C ALA A 476 -1.51 -16.58 7.61
N GLY A 477 -0.54 -15.67 7.52
CA GLY A 477 -0.60 -14.38 8.21
C GLY A 477 -0.65 -14.49 9.74
N VAL A 478 -0.06 -15.54 10.33
CA VAL A 478 -0.17 -15.79 11.79
C VAL A 478 1.18 -15.80 12.51
N LYS A 479 1.16 -15.35 13.77
CA LYS A 479 2.20 -15.55 14.78
C LYS A 479 1.58 -16.42 15.88
N SER A 480 1.90 -17.72 15.93
CA SER A 480 1.14 -18.69 16.74
C SER A 480 1.99 -19.83 17.32
N LYS A 481 1.32 -20.75 18.05
CA LYS A 481 1.94 -21.91 18.67
C LYS A 481 1.02 -23.13 18.66
N ILE A 482 1.63 -24.32 18.65
CA ILE A 482 0.97 -25.62 18.85
C ILE A 482 1.59 -26.29 20.07
N LEU A 483 0.77 -26.54 21.08
CA LEU A 483 1.15 -27.17 22.35
C LEU A 483 0.81 -28.65 22.34
N THR A 484 1.62 -29.47 23.01
CA THR A 484 1.25 -30.86 23.35
C THR A 484 1.44 -31.15 24.83
N TRP A 485 0.46 -31.79 25.45
CA TRP A 485 0.55 -32.25 26.84
C TRP A 485 1.17 -33.66 26.96
N HIS A 486 1.02 -34.50 25.93
CA HIS A 486 1.39 -35.92 25.98
C HIS A 486 2.51 -36.31 24.99
N GLY A 487 2.98 -35.34 24.19
CA GLY A 487 3.90 -35.58 23.09
C GLY A 487 3.16 -35.82 21.78
N CYS A 488 3.76 -35.39 20.67
CA CYS A 488 3.19 -35.59 19.34
C CYS A 488 4.24 -35.51 18.22
N GLU A 489 3.85 -35.92 17.03
CA GLU A 489 4.60 -35.68 15.79
C GLU A 489 3.75 -34.85 14.83
N LEU A 490 4.33 -33.74 14.36
CA LEU A 490 3.70 -32.81 13.43
C LEU A 490 4.43 -32.87 12.08
N GLU A 491 3.69 -33.11 11.00
CA GLU A 491 4.16 -32.87 9.63
C GLU A 491 3.86 -31.42 9.26
N ILE A 492 4.86 -30.70 8.80
CA ILE A 492 4.77 -29.29 8.41
C ILE A 492 5.18 -29.19 6.95
N ASP A 493 4.28 -28.67 6.13
CA ASP A 493 4.49 -28.45 4.70
C ASP A 493 4.37 -26.96 4.39
N GLY A 494 5.43 -26.38 3.82
CA GLY A 494 5.57 -24.93 3.65
C GLY A 494 6.69 -24.34 4.50
N ARG A 495 6.98 -23.06 4.29
CA ARG A 495 8.07 -22.34 4.96
C ARG A 495 7.51 -21.36 5.99
N CYS A 496 7.99 -21.47 7.23
CA CYS A 496 7.79 -20.46 8.26
C CYS A 496 8.85 -19.36 8.14
N ASP A 497 8.49 -18.13 8.49
CA ASP A 497 9.43 -17.01 8.58
C ASP A 497 10.40 -17.23 9.75
N VAL A 498 9.83 -17.64 10.88
CA VAL A 498 10.55 -18.02 12.10
C VAL A 498 9.81 -19.19 12.73
N ASP A 499 10.50 -20.24 13.13
CA ASP A 499 9.92 -21.29 13.97
C ASP A 499 10.93 -21.92 14.93
N SER A 500 10.45 -22.39 16.07
CA SER A 500 11.27 -23.05 17.09
C SER A 500 10.43 -23.95 17.98
N VAL A 501 11.09 -24.92 18.63
CA VAL A 501 10.47 -25.74 19.68
C VAL A 501 10.87 -25.16 21.03
N ALA A 502 9.87 -24.78 21.84
CA ALA A 502 10.07 -24.43 23.23
C ALA A 502 9.98 -25.69 24.08
N GLU A 503 11.13 -26.08 24.64
CA GLU A 503 11.26 -27.23 25.52
C GLU A 503 11.43 -26.80 26.97
N TYR A 504 10.84 -27.59 27.87
CA TYR A 504 10.91 -27.36 29.31
C TYR A 504 11.61 -28.54 29.99
N ALA A 505 12.38 -28.26 31.04
CA ALA A 505 13.10 -29.29 31.78
C ALA A 505 12.13 -30.25 32.47
N ASN A 506 11.10 -29.70 33.12
CA ASN A 506 9.98 -30.45 33.68
C ASN A 506 8.66 -29.98 33.05
N PRO A 507 7.67 -30.87 32.89
CA PRO A 507 6.34 -30.48 32.40
C PRO A 507 5.68 -29.34 33.18
N THR A 508 5.94 -29.24 34.48
CA THR A 508 5.42 -28.18 35.36
C THR A 508 6.02 -26.80 35.08
N ASP A 509 7.17 -26.73 34.41
CA ASP A 509 7.85 -25.47 34.11
C ASP A 509 7.22 -24.77 32.89
N ASN A 510 6.37 -25.46 32.13
CA ASN A 510 5.64 -24.85 31.02
C ASN A 510 4.64 -23.80 31.55
N PRO A 511 4.73 -22.53 31.11
CA PRO A 511 3.80 -21.47 31.50
C PRO A 511 2.33 -21.82 31.24
N ALA A 512 2.02 -22.66 30.24
CA ALA A 512 0.66 -23.08 29.92
C ALA A 512 -0.06 -23.84 31.05
N ASN A 513 0.68 -24.39 32.04
CA ASN A 513 0.07 -25.02 33.22
C ASN A 513 -0.85 -24.05 33.97
N VAL A 514 -0.55 -22.74 33.94
CA VAL A 514 -1.39 -21.73 34.58
C VAL A 514 -2.80 -21.72 33.99
N HIS A 515 -2.94 -21.92 32.67
CA HIS A 515 -4.23 -21.94 32.00
C HIS A 515 -5.06 -23.16 32.40
N VAL A 516 -4.42 -24.32 32.55
CA VAL A 516 -5.07 -25.56 33.02
C VAL A 516 -5.55 -25.40 34.47
N ASN A 517 -4.70 -24.82 35.33
CA ASN A 517 -5.04 -24.56 36.73
C ASN A 517 -6.19 -23.56 36.88
N LEU A 518 -6.14 -22.45 36.12
CA LEU A 518 -7.22 -21.46 36.06
C LEU A 518 -8.53 -22.11 35.61
N HIS A 519 -8.52 -22.88 34.51
CA HIS A 519 -9.70 -23.59 34.03
C HIS A 519 -10.24 -24.56 35.08
N GLY A 520 -9.39 -25.29 35.80
CA GLY A 520 -9.78 -26.16 36.90
C GLY A 520 -10.58 -25.43 37.98
N GLN A 521 -10.09 -24.27 38.44
CA GLN A 521 -10.80 -23.46 39.45
C GLN A 521 -12.10 -22.87 38.91
N LEU A 522 -12.09 -22.34 37.69
CA LEU A 522 -13.30 -21.82 37.03
C LEU A 522 -14.35 -22.92 36.85
N ASN A 523 -13.94 -24.15 36.54
CA ASN A 523 -14.83 -25.31 36.43
C ASN A 523 -15.51 -25.63 37.77
N ASP A 524 -14.80 -25.55 38.90
CA ASP A 524 -15.40 -25.75 40.22
C ASP A 524 -16.40 -24.63 40.55
N MET A 525 -16.13 -23.40 40.14
CA MET A 525 -17.08 -22.29 40.23
C MET A 525 -18.34 -22.54 39.39
N ARG A 526 -18.20 -23.03 38.15
CA ARG A 526 -19.32 -23.41 37.26
C ARG A 526 -20.18 -24.51 37.87
N LYS A 527 -19.56 -25.60 38.36
CA LYS A 527 -20.29 -26.69 39.04
C LYS A 527 -21.04 -26.20 40.27
N LYS A 528 -20.42 -25.32 41.07
CA LYS A 528 -21.08 -24.71 42.23
C LYS A 528 -22.27 -23.85 41.79
N ALA A 529 -22.09 -23.04 40.76
CA ALA A 529 -23.12 -22.16 40.21
C ALA A 529 -24.33 -22.96 39.69
N ALA A 530 -24.10 -24.01 38.91
CA ALA A 530 -25.14 -24.91 38.41
C ALA A 530 -25.94 -25.57 39.54
N ARG A 531 -25.28 -26.02 40.62
CA ARG A 531 -25.97 -26.60 41.78
C ARG A 531 -26.83 -25.59 42.55
N GLU A 532 -26.41 -24.34 42.57
CA GLU A 532 -27.04 -23.25 43.33
C GLU A 532 -28.03 -22.44 42.48
N GLY A 533 -28.15 -22.72 41.17
CA GLY A 533 -29.01 -21.96 40.24
C GLY A 533 -28.57 -20.51 40.05
N ARG A 534 -27.29 -20.21 40.30
CA ARG A 534 -26.70 -18.88 40.16
C ARG A 534 -25.81 -18.80 38.92
N GLU A 535 -25.34 -17.61 38.63
CA GLU A 535 -24.38 -17.37 37.57
C GLU A 535 -23.01 -17.98 37.87
N GLY A 536 -22.36 -18.46 36.81
CA GLY A 536 -21.00 -18.96 36.78
C GLY A 536 -19.95 -17.86 37.01
N PRO A 537 -18.65 -18.18 36.87
CA PRO A 537 -17.60 -17.17 36.97
C PRO A 537 -17.72 -16.15 35.84
N ARG A 538 -17.57 -14.86 36.16
CA ARG A 538 -17.52 -13.74 35.20
C ARG A 538 -16.11 -13.18 35.26
N VAL A 539 -15.32 -13.56 34.27
CA VAL A 539 -13.86 -13.42 34.24
C VAL A 539 -13.49 -12.27 33.31
N LEU A 540 -12.73 -11.29 33.81
CA LEU A 540 -12.14 -10.23 32.99
C LEU A 540 -10.63 -10.43 32.89
N ILE A 541 -10.10 -10.43 31.67
CA ILE A 541 -8.67 -10.56 31.40
C ILE A 541 -8.10 -9.19 31.04
N VAL A 542 -7.14 -8.72 31.83
CA VAL A 542 -6.53 -7.38 31.70
C VAL A 542 -5.01 -7.46 31.71
N GLY A 543 -4.39 -6.44 31.12
CA GLY A 543 -2.95 -6.29 31.03
C GLY A 543 -2.57 -5.37 29.87
N PRO A 544 -1.27 -5.07 29.71
CA PRO A 544 -0.78 -4.25 28.61
C PRO A 544 -1.12 -4.83 27.22
N ALA A 545 -0.81 -4.08 26.17
CA ALA A 545 -0.82 -4.62 24.81
C ALA A 545 0.18 -5.79 24.68
N ASP A 546 -0.11 -6.76 23.82
CA ASP A 546 0.79 -7.87 23.47
C ASP A 546 1.36 -8.67 24.66
N VAL A 547 0.47 -9.05 25.58
CA VAL A 547 0.78 -9.96 26.70
C VAL A 547 0.08 -11.32 26.62
N GLY A 548 -0.74 -11.55 25.59
CA GLY A 548 -1.43 -12.83 25.36
C GLY A 548 -2.85 -12.94 25.95
N LYS A 549 -3.54 -11.81 26.18
CA LYS A 549 -4.91 -11.77 26.74
C LYS A 549 -5.90 -12.64 25.94
N THR A 550 -5.96 -12.41 24.63
CA THR A 550 -6.83 -13.16 23.71
C THR A 550 -6.46 -14.65 23.64
N THR A 551 -5.18 -15.01 23.71
CA THR A 551 -4.75 -16.42 23.80
C THR A 551 -5.29 -17.10 25.06
N VAL A 552 -5.24 -16.42 26.21
CA VAL A 552 -5.82 -16.94 27.46
C VAL A 552 -7.33 -17.05 27.35
N ALA A 553 -8.00 -16.02 26.80
CA ALA A 553 -9.45 -16.01 26.59
C ALA A 553 -9.90 -17.20 25.73
N ARG A 554 -9.26 -17.42 24.57
CA ARG A 554 -9.52 -18.56 23.68
C ARG A 554 -9.24 -19.89 24.37
N THR A 555 -8.10 -20.03 25.05
CA THR A 555 -7.73 -21.29 25.73
C THR A 555 -8.76 -21.68 26.80
N LEU A 556 -9.15 -20.75 27.67
CA LEU A 556 -10.14 -21.00 28.72
C LEU A 556 -11.54 -21.29 28.14
N THR A 557 -11.90 -20.61 27.04
CA THR A 557 -13.13 -20.87 26.30
C THR A 557 -13.11 -22.27 25.69
N SER A 558 -12.04 -22.64 25.01
CA SER A 558 -11.87 -23.96 24.37
C SER A 558 -11.96 -25.10 25.39
N TYR A 559 -11.27 -24.97 26.52
CA TYR A 559 -11.35 -25.98 27.59
C TYR A 559 -12.74 -26.10 28.20
N ALA A 560 -13.48 -24.99 28.34
CA ALA A 560 -14.85 -25.01 28.81
C ALA A 560 -15.78 -25.70 27.81
N THR A 561 -15.71 -25.33 26.52
CA THR A 561 -16.52 -25.96 25.46
C THR A 561 -16.23 -27.45 25.29
N ARG A 562 -14.97 -27.87 25.40
CA ARG A 562 -14.56 -29.29 25.39
C ARG A 562 -15.16 -30.09 26.55
N GLN A 563 -15.50 -29.45 27.67
CA GLN A 563 -16.18 -30.08 28.81
C GLN A 563 -17.71 -29.94 28.75
N GLY A 564 -18.26 -29.45 27.65
CA GLY A 564 -19.71 -29.31 27.44
C GLY A 564 -20.32 -28.04 28.03
N TYR A 565 -19.51 -27.12 28.56
CA TYR A 565 -19.99 -25.80 28.99
C TYR A 565 -20.20 -24.88 27.78
N GLN A 566 -21.02 -23.86 27.97
CA GLN A 566 -21.37 -22.87 26.96
C GLN A 566 -21.00 -21.47 27.45
N PRO A 567 -19.71 -21.16 27.69
CA PRO A 567 -19.31 -19.84 28.15
C PRO A 567 -19.74 -18.77 27.15
N LEU A 568 -20.20 -17.64 27.68
CA LEU A 568 -20.42 -16.45 26.89
C LEU A 568 -19.10 -15.65 26.84
N VAL A 569 -18.58 -15.42 25.65
CA VAL A 569 -17.35 -14.66 25.45
C VAL A 569 -17.69 -13.24 24.99
N VAL A 570 -17.00 -12.26 25.57
CA VAL A 570 -17.15 -10.84 25.26
C VAL A 570 -15.80 -10.29 24.79
N ASN A 571 -15.78 -9.59 23.66
CA ASN A 571 -14.65 -8.80 23.21
C ASN A 571 -14.86 -7.33 23.60
N ALA A 572 -14.00 -6.83 24.47
CA ALA A 572 -13.96 -5.44 24.91
C ALA A 572 -12.76 -4.67 24.29
N ASN A 573 -12.16 -5.18 23.22
CA ASN A 573 -11.06 -4.52 22.52
C ASN A 573 -11.47 -4.18 21.09
N PRO A 574 -11.72 -2.91 20.74
CA PRO A 574 -12.15 -2.55 19.38
C PRO A 574 -11.05 -2.72 18.32
N LYS A 575 -9.76 -2.82 18.70
CA LYS A 575 -8.67 -3.04 17.72
C LYS A 575 -8.76 -4.38 16.99
N GLU A 576 -9.37 -5.37 17.62
CA GLU A 576 -9.46 -6.75 17.11
C GLU A 576 -10.93 -7.17 17.11
N GLY A 577 -11.35 -7.92 16.10
CA GLY A 577 -12.72 -8.45 16.04
C GLY A 577 -12.86 -9.78 16.79
N LEU A 578 -14.05 -10.04 17.34
CA LEU A 578 -14.51 -11.39 17.70
C LEU A 578 -15.73 -11.72 16.85
N LEU A 579 -15.57 -12.65 15.91
CA LEU A 579 -16.57 -13.09 14.93
C LEU A 579 -17.19 -11.94 14.11
N SER A 580 -16.45 -10.84 13.99
CA SER A 580 -16.88 -9.56 13.42
C SER A 580 -15.66 -8.77 12.96
N LEU A 581 -15.88 -7.64 12.27
CA LEU A 581 -14.80 -6.77 11.83
C LEU A 581 -14.11 -6.04 13.00
N PRO A 582 -12.86 -5.59 12.84
CA PRO A 582 -12.25 -4.60 13.73
C PRO A 582 -13.12 -3.34 13.85
N GLY A 583 -12.94 -2.58 14.93
CA GLY A 583 -13.79 -1.44 15.28
C GLY A 583 -15.12 -1.85 15.93
N THR A 584 -15.25 -3.10 16.38
CA THR A 584 -16.48 -3.63 17.00
C THR A 584 -16.26 -4.16 18.40
N LEU A 585 -17.32 -4.08 19.20
CA LEU A 585 -17.44 -4.75 20.50
C LEU A 585 -18.49 -5.83 20.34
N SER A 586 -18.20 -7.05 20.77
CA SER A 586 -19.08 -8.18 20.48
C SER A 586 -19.15 -9.20 21.60
N ALA A 587 -20.21 -9.99 21.58
CA ALA A 587 -20.38 -11.12 22.48
C ALA A 587 -21.01 -12.31 21.77
N SER A 588 -20.55 -13.53 22.07
CA SER A 588 -21.12 -14.76 21.52
C SER A 588 -21.15 -15.85 22.57
N VAL A 589 -22.16 -16.71 22.51
CA VAL A 589 -22.15 -18.00 23.23
C VAL A 589 -21.29 -18.98 22.46
N LEU A 590 -20.31 -19.58 23.11
CA LEU A 590 -19.45 -20.61 22.52
C LEU A 590 -19.88 -21.95 23.09
N ALA A 591 -20.80 -22.64 22.41
CA ALA A 591 -21.33 -23.95 22.82
C ALA A 591 -20.71 -25.15 22.09
N THR A 592 -19.87 -24.87 21.09
CA THR A 592 -19.27 -25.87 20.19
C THR A 592 -17.80 -25.54 19.97
N VAL A 593 -17.04 -26.51 19.45
CA VAL A 593 -15.61 -26.35 19.17
C VAL A 593 -15.35 -25.10 18.30
N MET A 594 -14.29 -24.37 18.65
CA MET A 594 -13.82 -23.22 17.87
C MET A 594 -13.05 -23.70 16.64
N ASP A 595 -12.94 -22.83 15.63
CA ASP A 595 -12.15 -23.14 14.45
C ASP A 595 -10.68 -22.79 14.71
N ILE A 596 -9.81 -23.75 14.47
CA ILE A 596 -8.37 -23.61 14.66
C ILE A 596 -7.74 -22.73 13.57
N GLU A 597 -8.34 -22.70 12.37
CA GLU A 597 -7.85 -21.97 11.19
C GLU A 597 -8.49 -20.59 11.01
N ALA A 598 -9.52 -20.24 11.78
CA ALA A 598 -10.14 -18.92 11.72
C ALA A 598 -9.08 -17.83 12.00
N VAL A 599 -9.11 -16.74 11.23
CA VAL A 599 -8.17 -15.62 11.37
C VAL A 599 -8.23 -15.04 12.79
N ASP A 600 -9.45 -14.92 13.34
CA ASP A 600 -9.70 -14.46 14.70
C ASP A 600 -9.63 -15.57 15.76
N GLY A 601 -9.35 -16.83 15.36
CA GLY A 601 -9.25 -18.00 16.23
C GLY A 601 -10.52 -18.39 17.00
N TRP A 602 -11.67 -17.77 16.75
CA TRP A 602 -12.94 -18.05 17.43
C TRP A 602 -13.84 -18.97 16.61
N GLY A 603 -13.85 -18.80 15.30
CA GLY A 603 -14.69 -19.57 14.38
C GLY A 603 -15.28 -18.70 13.29
N SER A 604 -16.47 -19.06 12.83
CA SER A 604 -17.15 -18.33 11.77
C SER A 604 -18.63 -18.13 12.06
N THR A 605 -19.21 -17.14 11.39
CA THR A 605 -20.64 -16.81 11.45
C THR A 605 -21.44 -17.64 10.43
N PRO A 606 -22.78 -17.68 10.53
CA PRO A 606 -23.61 -18.45 9.64
C PRO A 606 -23.47 -18.01 8.18
N THR A 607 -23.41 -18.98 7.27
CA THR A 607 -23.40 -18.74 5.83
C THR A 607 -24.53 -19.55 5.18
N SER A 608 -24.84 -19.29 3.91
CA SER A 608 -25.84 -20.07 3.17
C SER A 608 -25.39 -21.50 2.84
N GLY A 609 -24.11 -21.82 3.02
CA GLY A 609 -23.52 -23.12 2.73
C GLY A 609 -23.25 -23.96 3.99
N PRO A 610 -22.85 -25.23 3.81
CA PRO A 610 -22.41 -26.07 4.92
C PRO A 610 -21.10 -25.53 5.52
N SER A 611 -20.94 -25.71 6.83
CA SER A 611 -19.71 -25.39 7.55
C SER A 611 -19.12 -26.66 8.17
N SER A 612 -17.81 -26.83 8.06
CA SER A 612 -17.06 -27.95 8.66
C SER A 612 -17.01 -27.85 10.19
N VAL A 613 -16.90 -26.62 10.69
CA VAL A 613 -16.95 -26.27 12.11
C VAL A 613 -18.28 -25.58 12.40
N PRO A 614 -19.00 -25.93 13.48
CA PRO A 614 -20.27 -25.28 13.80
C PRO A 614 -20.12 -23.76 13.93
N VAL A 615 -21.01 -23.02 13.27
CA VAL A 615 -20.99 -21.56 13.26
C VAL A 615 -21.40 -20.98 14.61
N LYS A 616 -21.01 -19.73 14.85
CA LYS A 616 -21.27 -18.96 16.06
C LYS A 616 -22.18 -17.78 15.75
N LEU A 617 -22.90 -17.29 16.75
CA LEU A 617 -23.90 -16.22 16.60
C LEU A 617 -23.52 -15.03 17.49
N PRO A 618 -22.71 -14.09 16.99
CA PRO A 618 -22.31 -12.93 17.76
C PRO A 618 -23.40 -11.85 17.78
N LEU A 619 -23.55 -11.19 18.92
CA LEU A 619 -24.12 -9.85 19.04
C LEU A 619 -22.98 -8.85 18.87
N VAL A 620 -23.17 -7.84 18.02
CA VAL A 620 -22.12 -6.89 17.65
C VAL A 620 -22.63 -5.45 17.81
N PHE A 621 -21.80 -4.58 18.37
CA PHE A 621 -21.95 -3.13 18.36
C PHE A 621 -20.76 -2.50 17.63
N TYR A 622 -21.01 -1.47 16.82
CA TYR A 622 -19.96 -0.79 16.06
C TYR A 622 -19.46 0.43 16.84
N TYR A 623 -18.18 0.40 17.21
CA TYR A 623 -17.51 1.52 17.87
C TYR A 623 -16.87 2.46 16.83
N GLY A 624 -16.29 1.90 15.77
CA GLY A 624 -15.76 2.64 14.62
C GLY A 624 -14.46 3.43 14.89
N LEU A 625 -13.80 3.19 16.03
CA LEU A 625 -12.51 3.78 16.41
C LEU A 625 -11.54 2.68 16.88
N ALA A 626 -10.24 2.99 16.92
CA ALA A 626 -9.20 2.01 17.21
C ALA A 626 -9.02 1.81 18.72
N SER A 627 -9.14 2.86 19.52
CA SER A 627 -8.90 2.86 20.96
C SER A 627 -10.11 3.34 21.75
N PRO A 628 -10.47 2.66 22.86
CA PRO A 628 -11.50 3.14 23.79
C PRO A 628 -11.25 4.55 24.34
N ASP A 629 -9.98 5.00 24.33
CA ASP A 629 -9.58 6.33 24.81
C ASP A 629 -10.01 7.47 23.85
N GLU A 630 -10.34 7.17 22.59
CA GLU A 630 -10.72 8.18 21.58
C GLU A 630 -12.14 8.73 21.83
N ASP A 631 -13.09 7.88 22.23
CA ASP A 631 -14.43 8.28 22.67
C ASP A 631 -14.86 7.43 23.88
N PRO A 632 -14.36 7.75 25.10
CA PRO A 632 -14.58 6.92 26.29
C PRO A 632 -16.05 6.88 26.74
N GLU A 633 -16.81 7.94 26.49
CA GLU A 633 -18.22 8.02 26.85
C GLU A 633 -19.06 7.10 25.98
N PHE A 634 -18.86 7.15 24.66
CA PHE A 634 -19.54 6.24 23.74
C PHE A 634 -19.12 4.78 23.96
N TYR A 635 -17.83 4.54 24.23
CA TYR A 635 -17.36 3.19 24.57
C TYR A 635 -18.08 2.64 25.81
N ARG A 636 -18.21 3.46 26.88
CA ARG A 636 -18.97 3.07 28.08
C ARG A 636 -20.43 2.78 27.77
N GLU A 637 -21.08 3.59 26.95
CA GLU A 637 -22.46 3.35 26.51
C GLU A 637 -22.60 1.99 25.80
N LEU A 638 -21.74 1.70 24.83
CA LEU A 638 -21.78 0.44 24.10
C LEU A 638 -21.51 -0.76 25.02
N MET A 639 -20.57 -0.63 25.96
CA MET A 639 -20.28 -1.68 26.93
C MET A 639 -21.45 -1.94 27.89
N SER A 640 -22.17 -0.90 28.35
CA SER A 640 -23.39 -1.07 29.16
C SER A 640 -24.51 -1.75 28.35
N LYS A 641 -24.69 -1.42 27.07
CA LYS A 641 -25.66 -2.10 26.19
C LYS A 641 -25.31 -3.57 25.95
N LEU A 642 -24.02 -3.86 25.76
CA LEU A 642 -23.53 -5.22 25.62
C LEU A 642 -23.73 -6.01 26.91
N ALA A 643 -23.41 -5.42 28.07
CA ALA A 643 -23.63 -6.02 29.39
C ALA A 643 -25.10 -6.33 29.67
N GLY A 644 -26.01 -5.41 29.32
CA GLY A 644 -27.45 -5.64 29.42
C GLY A 644 -27.92 -6.83 28.58
N SER A 645 -27.40 -6.95 27.35
CA SER A 645 -27.72 -8.06 26.45
C SER A 645 -27.15 -9.41 26.95
N VAL A 646 -25.94 -9.39 27.50
CA VAL A 646 -25.34 -10.56 28.16
C VAL A 646 -26.15 -10.98 29.37
N SER A 647 -26.56 -10.04 30.22
CA SER A 647 -27.38 -10.31 31.41
C SER A 647 -28.74 -10.90 31.03
N ALA A 648 -29.38 -10.38 29.98
CA ALA A 648 -30.60 -10.96 29.43
C ALA A 648 -30.38 -12.41 28.99
N ARG A 649 -29.30 -12.70 28.24
CA ARG A 649 -28.97 -14.06 27.81
C ARG A 649 -28.73 -15.01 28.98
N LEU A 650 -28.00 -14.57 30.01
CA LEU A 650 -27.79 -15.35 31.23
C LEU A 650 -29.09 -15.62 31.99
N SER A 651 -30.07 -14.73 31.93
CA SER A 651 -31.37 -14.93 32.58
C SER A 651 -32.27 -15.93 31.87
N GLU A 652 -32.10 -16.10 30.55
CA GLU A 652 -32.95 -16.95 29.71
C GLU A 652 -32.40 -18.38 29.53
N ASP A 653 -31.09 -18.57 29.65
CA ASP A 653 -30.41 -19.84 29.35
C ASP A 653 -29.55 -20.31 30.53
N GLU A 654 -30.04 -21.32 31.26
CA GLU A 654 -29.38 -21.88 32.44
C GLU A 654 -28.02 -22.55 32.14
N ASP A 655 -27.83 -23.12 30.94
CA ASP A 655 -26.55 -23.72 30.55
C ASP A 655 -25.49 -22.62 30.36
N VAL A 656 -25.86 -21.52 29.70
CA VAL A 656 -24.97 -20.35 29.54
C VAL A 656 -24.74 -19.66 30.88
N LYS A 657 -25.79 -19.48 31.67
CA LYS A 657 -25.77 -18.87 33.01
C LYS A 657 -24.74 -19.52 33.92
N SER A 658 -24.82 -20.85 34.05
CA SER A 658 -23.92 -21.60 34.93
C SER A 658 -22.50 -21.74 34.36
N SER A 659 -22.34 -21.65 33.03
CA SER A 659 -21.05 -21.66 32.34
C SER A 659 -20.25 -20.37 32.56
N GLY A 660 -20.94 -19.24 32.75
CA GLY A 660 -20.34 -17.95 33.07
C GLY A 660 -19.85 -17.17 31.84
N VAL A 661 -19.11 -16.09 32.10
CA VAL A 661 -18.68 -15.11 31.11
C VAL A 661 -17.14 -15.00 31.09
N ILE A 662 -16.56 -14.88 29.90
CA ILE A 662 -15.12 -14.61 29.70
C ILE A 662 -15.00 -13.33 28.86
N ILE A 663 -14.36 -12.31 29.41
CA ILE A 663 -14.21 -10.98 28.79
C ILE A 663 -12.74 -10.78 28.42
N ASP A 664 -12.47 -10.67 27.12
CA ASP A 664 -11.16 -10.27 26.60
C ASP A 664 -11.06 -8.73 26.62
N GLY A 665 -10.22 -8.21 27.51
CA GLY A 665 -10.12 -6.78 27.77
C GLY A 665 -9.22 -6.03 26.79
N MET A 666 -9.42 -4.71 26.70
CA MET A 666 -8.53 -3.80 25.99
C MET A 666 -7.09 -3.82 26.53
N GLY A 667 -6.12 -3.41 25.71
CA GLY A 667 -4.76 -3.18 26.18
C GLY A 667 -4.74 -2.02 27.17
N LEU A 668 -4.40 -2.28 28.44
CA LEU A 668 -4.39 -1.27 29.49
C LEU A 668 -2.96 -0.71 29.68
N PRO A 669 -2.70 0.56 29.29
CA PRO A 669 -1.42 1.19 29.59
C PRO A 669 -1.28 1.40 31.09
N GLU A 670 -0.12 1.07 31.67
CA GLU A 670 0.07 1.09 33.13
C GLU A 670 -0.19 2.46 33.78
N GLN A 671 -0.01 3.54 33.02
CA GLN A 671 -0.15 4.93 33.48
C GLN A 671 -1.48 5.58 33.08
N SER A 672 -2.38 4.87 32.37
CA SER A 672 -3.63 5.45 31.86
C SER A 672 -4.71 5.45 32.94
N LYS A 673 -4.97 6.62 33.54
CA LYS A 673 -6.06 6.79 34.51
C LYS A 673 -7.42 6.46 33.90
N ASP A 674 -7.70 6.99 32.72
CA ASP A 674 -8.97 6.76 32.02
C ASP A 674 -9.13 5.28 31.67
N GLY A 675 -8.04 4.60 31.31
CA GLY A 675 -8.03 3.15 31.10
C GLY A 675 -8.46 2.35 32.34
N TYR A 676 -8.01 2.73 33.54
CA TYR A 676 -8.46 2.08 34.78
C TYR A 676 -9.94 2.36 35.07
N GLU A 677 -10.45 3.55 34.74
CA GLU A 677 -11.89 3.85 34.87
C GLU A 677 -12.73 3.05 33.88
N LEU A 678 -12.27 2.87 32.65
CA LEU A 678 -12.91 2.01 31.66
C LEU A 678 -12.93 0.54 32.10
N VAL A 679 -11.83 0.04 32.67
CA VAL A 679 -11.80 -1.31 33.27
C VAL A 679 -12.80 -1.42 34.42
N ALA A 680 -12.88 -0.41 35.28
CA ALA A 680 -13.83 -0.41 36.38
C ALA A 680 -15.28 -0.40 35.93
N HIS A 681 -15.59 0.35 34.86
CA HIS A 681 -16.90 0.33 34.22
C HIS A 681 -17.27 -1.09 33.74
N ILE A 682 -16.34 -1.79 33.08
CA ILE A 682 -16.55 -3.18 32.64
C ILE A 682 -16.77 -4.11 33.85
N VAL A 683 -16.00 -3.94 34.92
CA VAL A 683 -16.13 -4.75 36.15
C VAL A 683 -17.52 -4.61 36.77
N ASP A 684 -18.04 -3.38 36.84
CA ASP A 684 -19.36 -3.09 37.40
C ASP A 684 -20.49 -3.62 36.51
N GLU A 685 -20.51 -3.22 35.23
CA GLU A 685 -21.57 -3.56 34.26
C GLU A 685 -21.71 -5.08 34.06
N PHE A 686 -20.59 -5.81 33.97
CA PHE A 686 -20.61 -7.26 33.84
C PHE A 686 -20.54 -8.00 35.18
N SER A 687 -20.56 -7.28 36.31
CA SER A 687 -20.53 -7.87 37.66
C SER A 687 -19.39 -8.88 37.84
N VAL A 688 -18.21 -8.53 37.32
CA VAL A 688 -17.02 -9.39 37.25
C VAL A 688 -16.57 -9.81 38.65
N ASN A 689 -16.44 -11.12 38.87
CA ASN A 689 -15.97 -11.68 40.15
C ASN A 689 -14.55 -12.25 40.10
N VAL A 690 -13.96 -12.38 38.91
CA VAL A 690 -12.57 -12.81 38.73
C VAL A 690 -11.86 -11.89 37.73
N ILE A 691 -10.77 -11.25 38.14
CA ILE A 691 -9.93 -10.41 37.30
C ILE A 691 -8.58 -11.10 37.14
N ILE A 692 -8.23 -11.50 35.93
CA ILE A 692 -6.92 -12.09 35.59
C ILE A 692 -6.04 -10.99 35.05
N VAL A 693 -4.92 -10.72 35.73
CA VAL A 693 -3.95 -9.68 35.32
C VAL A 693 -2.72 -10.32 34.72
N ILE A 694 -2.41 -10.03 33.47
CA ILE A 694 -1.28 -10.64 32.75
C ILE A 694 -0.10 -9.68 32.66
N GLY A 695 1.06 -10.12 33.16
CA GLY A 695 2.36 -9.52 32.81
C GLY A 695 2.65 -8.13 33.39
N SER A 696 1.86 -7.64 34.35
CA SER A 696 2.12 -6.36 35.03
C SER A 696 1.79 -6.42 36.52
N THR A 697 2.83 -6.24 37.35
CA THR A 697 2.69 -6.11 38.80
C THR A 697 2.10 -4.76 39.18
N SER A 698 2.33 -3.71 38.39
CA SER A 698 1.76 -2.38 38.63
C SER A 698 0.24 -2.39 38.47
N ILE A 699 -0.26 -2.93 37.35
CA ILE A 699 -1.71 -3.08 37.13
C ILE A 699 -2.32 -3.96 38.23
N THR A 700 -1.64 -5.05 38.60
CA THR A 700 -2.09 -5.94 39.70
C THR A 700 -2.27 -5.16 41.00
N SER A 701 -1.28 -4.34 41.38
CA SER A 701 -1.32 -3.55 42.61
C SER A 701 -2.47 -2.54 42.61
N GLU A 702 -2.68 -1.84 41.48
CA GLU A 702 -3.72 -0.80 41.39
C GLU A 702 -5.11 -1.42 41.43
N LEU A 703 -5.36 -2.48 40.66
CA LEU A 703 -6.64 -3.19 40.68
C LEU A 703 -6.88 -3.87 42.04
N SER A 704 -5.83 -4.37 42.71
CA SER A 704 -5.94 -4.91 44.07
C SER A 704 -6.38 -3.86 45.06
N LYS A 705 -5.77 -2.68 45.02
CA LYS A 705 -6.14 -1.56 45.88
C LYS A 705 -7.60 -1.12 45.65
N ARG A 706 -8.08 -1.17 44.40
CA ARG A 706 -9.44 -0.78 44.02
C ARG A 706 -10.48 -1.82 44.44
N PHE A 707 -10.32 -3.08 44.03
CA PHE A 707 -11.40 -4.07 44.08
C PHE A 707 -11.31 -5.10 45.23
N SER A 708 -10.20 -5.21 45.97
CA SER A 708 -10.03 -6.30 46.96
C SER A 708 -11.06 -6.30 48.09
N ASN A 709 -11.63 -5.13 48.41
CA ASN A 709 -12.66 -4.97 49.45
C ASN A 709 -14.06 -4.74 48.86
N GLU A 710 -14.17 -4.68 47.54
CA GLU A 710 -15.43 -4.48 46.84
C GLU A 710 -16.14 -5.82 46.63
N ARG A 711 -17.44 -5.72 46.39
CA ARG A 711 -18.28 -6.87 46.04
C ARG A 711 -19.01 -6.55 44.75
N THR A 712 -19.28 -7.58 43.96
CA THR A 712 -20.11 -7.46 42.77
C THR A 712 -21.53 -7.04 43.14
N SER A 713 -22.30 -6.60 42.15
CA SER A 713 -23.75 -6.33 42.29
C SER A 713 -24.52 -7.53 42.84
N LEU A 714 -24.00 -8.76 42.66
CA LEU A 714 -24.55 -10.02 43.17
C LEU A 714 -24.03 -10.39 44.58
N GLY A 715 -23.24 -9.53 45.21
CA GLY A 715 -22.72 -9.71 46.57
C GLY A 715 -21.52 -10.65 46.69
N GLU A 716 -20.90 -11.04 45.58
CA GLU A 716 -19.73 -11.92 45.54
C GLU A 716 -18.42 -11.13 45.71
N PRO A 717 -17.38 -11.69 46.35
CA PRO A 717 -16.06 -11.05 46.41
C PRO A 717 -15.38 -11.05 45.03
N ILE A 718 -14.62 -10.00 44.73
CA ILE A 718 -13.82 -9.90 43.50
C ILE A 718 -12.43 -10.47 43.76
N SER A 719 -12.05 -11.49 42.99
CA SER A 719 -10.75 -12.16 43.09
C SER A 719 -9.80 -11.66 42.01
N ILE A 720 -8.60 -11.23 42.40
CA ILE A 720 -7.56 -10.73 41.47
C ILE A 720 -6.45 -11.77 41.39
N VAL A 721 -6.20 -12.25 40.17
CA VAL A 721 -5.28 -13.36 39.90
C VAL A 721 -4.18 -12.87 38.95
N PRO A 722 -2.99 -12.53 39.47
CA PRO A 722 -1.86 -12.20 38.63
C PRO A 722 -1.30 -13.46 37.96
N ILE A 723 -0.97 -13.35 36.67
CA ILE A 723 -0.24 -14.36 35.91
C ILE A 723 0.93 -13.74 35.14
N ASP A 724 2.01 -14.50 35.02
CA ASP A 724 3.18 -14.05 34.28
C ASP A 724 2.93 -14.06 32.77
N LYS A 725 3.55 -13.11 32.07
CA LYS A 725 3.57 -13.09 30.60
C LYS A 725 4.37 -14.30 30.09
N SER A 726 3.80 -15.06 29.15
CA SER A 726 4.55 -16.11 28.46
C SER A 726 5.64 -15.50 27.57
N ASP A 727 6.83 -16.10 27.61
CA ASP A 727 7.98 -15.79 26.76
C ASP A 727 7.73 -16.10 25.27
N GLY A 728 6.69 -16.86 24.95
CA GLY A 728 6.25 -17.13 23.58
C GLY A 728 5.38 -16.03 22.97
N VAL A 729 4.99 -15.01 23.73
CA VAL A 729 4.19 -13.90 23.21
C VAL A 729 5.07 -12.96 22.41
N VAL A 730 4.70 -12.75 21.14
CA VAL A 730 5.43 -11.92 20.19
C VAL A 730 4.77 -10.53 20.11
N ILE A 731 5.59 -9.48 20.01
CA ILE A 731 5.11 -8.12 19.75
C ILE A 731 4.61 -8.04 18.30
N ARG A 732 3.45 -7.43 18.12
CA ARG A 732 2.81 -7.29 16.81
C ARG A 732 3.06 -5.87 16.31
N ASP A 733 3.88 -5.76 15.27
CA ASP A 733 4.09 -4.49 14.56
C ASP A 733 2.79 -4.05 13.84
N GLU A 734 2.69 -2.75 13.52
CA GLU A 734 1.49 -2.18 12.90
C GLU A 734 1.21 -2.77 11.51
N ALA A 735 2.24 -3.11 10.73
CA ALA A 735 2.07 -3.74 9.42
C ALA A 735 1.41 -5.13 9.53
N PHE A 736 1.84 -5.93 10.50
CA PHE A 736 1.21 -7.21 10.81
C PHE A 736 -0.23 -7.03 11.29
N LEU A 737 -0.48 -6.06 12.18
CA LEU A 737 -1.83 -5.79 12.67
C LEU A 737 -2.75 -5.32 11.55
N GLN A 738 -2.26 -4.47 10.64
CA GLN A 738 -2.97 -4.05 9.45
C GLN A 738 -3.35 -5.28 8.60
N HIS A 739 -2.39 -6.14 8.27
CA HIS A 739 -2.65 -7.35 7.49
C HIS A 739 -3.71 -8.27 8.13
N VAL A 740 -3.70 -8.40 9.47
CA VAL A 740 -4.73 -9.16 10.20
C VAL A 740 -6.11 -8.52 10.07
N ARG A 741 -6.21 -7.19 10.14
CA ARG A 741 -7.48 -6.47 9.92
C ARG A 741 -7.98 -6.68 8.50
N GLU A 742 -7.09 -6.63 7.52
CA GLU A 742 -7.42 -6.82 6.11
C GLU A 742 -7.91 -8.24 5.82
N ALA A 743 -7.21 -9.23 6.38
CA ALA A 743 -7.62 -10.63 6.29
C ALA A 743 -9.01 -10.86 6.90
N ALA A 744 -9.32 -10.25 8.05
CA ALA A 744 -10.64 -10.35 8.68
C ALA A 744 -11.76 -9.73 7.82
N ILE A 745 -11.52 -8.57 7.21
CA ILE A 745 -12.48 -7.93 6.30
C ILE A 745 -12.69 -8.79 5.05
N LYS A 746 -11.60 -9.31 4.47
CA LYS A 746 -11.68 -10.19 3.29
C LYS A 746 -12.42 -11.49 3.59
N GLU A 747 -12.14 -12.12 4.73
CA GLU A 747 -12.83 -13.34 5.17
C GLU A 747 -14.34 -13.10 5.36
N TYR A 748 -14.74 -11.93 5.87
CA TYR A 748 -16.16 -11.60 6.04
C TYR A 748 -16.94 -11.61 4.71
N PHE A 749 -16.38 -11.06 3.64
CA PHE A 749 -17.07 -10.98 2.34
C PHE A 749 -16.85 -12.20 1.45
N PHE A 750 -15.63 -12.75 1.42
CA PHE A 750 -15.22 -13.79 0.46
C PHE A 750 -14.97 -15.14 1.10
N GLY A 751 -15.04 -15.23 2.44
CA GLY A 751 -14.74 -16.44 3.19
C GLY A 751 -13.26 -16.82 3.12
N ASP A 752 -13.01 -18.10 3.28
CA ASP A 752 -11.68 -18.69 3.43
C ASP A 752 -11.40 -19.74 2.32
N SER A 753 -10.21 -20.35 2.36
CA SER A 753 -9.79 -21.34 1.36
C SER A 753 -10.64 -22.62 1.37
N LYS A 754 -11.31 -22.94 2.48
CA LYS A 754 -12.19 -24.11 2.62
C LYS A 754 -13.65 -23.74 2.35
N ARG A 755 -14.00 -22.46 2.45
CA ARG A 755 -15.35 -21.93 2.28
C ARG A 755 -15.30 -20.58 1.58
N THR A 756 -15.35 -20.61 0.26
CA THR A 756 -15.47 -19.41 -0.57
C THR A 756 -16.91 -18.88 -0.54
N LEU A 757 -17.06 -17.59 -0.27
CA LEU A 757 -18.32 -16.85 -0.32
C LEU A 757 -18.38 -16.02 -1.61
N SER A 758 -19.60 -15.69 -2.04
CA SER A 758 -19.85 -14.92 -3.26
C SER A 758 -20.64 -13.66 -2.91
N PRO A 759 -19.97 -12.57 -2.52
CA PRO A 759 -20.63 -11.31 -2.22
C PRO A 759 -21.18 -10.68 -3.51
N LEU A 760 -22.15 -9.78 -3.38
CA LEU A 760 -22.84 -9.14 -4.50
C LEU A 760 -22.62 -7.63 -4.50
N ILE A 761 -22.15 -7.10 -5.62
CA ILE A 761 -22.10 -5.65 -5.85
C ILE A 761 -23.49 -5.16 -6.27
N GLN A 762 -23.97 -4.12 -5.59
CA GLN A 762 -25.23 -3.45 -5.88
C GLN A 762 -24.97 -1.96 -6.11
N GLN A 763 -25.44 -1.44 -7.24
CA GLN A 763 -25.41 -0.01 -7.51
C GLN A 763 -26.75 0.61 -7.12
N VAL A 764 -26.73 1.59 -6.24
CA VAL A 764 -27.92 2.24 -5.68
C VAL A 764 -27.82 3.76 -5.76
N ASP A 765 -28.95 4.45 -5.71
CA ASP A 765 -29.01 5.92 -5.68
C ASP A 765 -28.63 6.46 -4.30
N PHE A 766 -28.01 7.64 -4.23
CA PHE A 766 -27.71 8.30 -2.95
C PHE A 766 -28.96 8.46 -2.07
N ASP A 767 -30.10 8.77 -2.68
CA ASP A 767 -31.37 8.95 -1.97
C ASP A 767 -31.94 7.65 -1.39
N SER A 768 -31.39 6.50 -1.78
CA SER A 768 -31.78 5.18 -1.26
C SER A 768 -30.95 4.70 -0.07
N VAL A 769 -29.90 5.44 0.28
CA VAL A 769 -29.04 5.14 1.43
C VAL A 769 -29.09 6.27 2.46
N ILE A 770 -28.92 5.92 3.73
CA ILE A 770 -28.85 6.87 4.83
C ILE A 770 -27.55 6.60 5.55
N VAL A 771 -26.56 7.46 5.32
CA VAL A 771 -25.22 7.31 5.91
C VAL A 771 -25.07 8.31 7.05
N TYR A 772 -24.62 7.81 8.19
CA TYR A 772 -24.23 8.59 9.35
C TYR A 772 -22.72 8.50 9.52
N HIS A 773 -22.06 9.65 9.61
CA HIS A 773 -20.64 9.77 9.86
C HIS A 773 -20.36 10.24 11.29
N THR A 774 -19.30 9.72 11.89
CA THR A 774 -18.88 10.07 13.25
C THR A 774 -17.97 11.31 13.18
N SER A 775 -18.38 12.43 13.78
CA SER A 775 -17.74 13.74 13.57
C SER A 775 -16.26 13.84 13.99
N ASP A 776 -15.56 14.83 13.44
CA ASP A 776 -14.18 15.17 13.82
C ASP A 776 -14.09 15.92 15.15
N GLU A 777 -12.93 15.75 15.81
CA GLU A 777 -12.57 16.28 17.14
C GLU A 777 -12.78 17.81 17.29
N ASN A 778 -12.95 18.54 16.20
CA ASN A 778 -13.18 20.00 16.18
C ASN A 778 -14.65 20.42 16.28
N SER A 779 -15.60 19.49 16.38
CA SER A 779 -17.01 19.80 16.57
C SER A 779 -17.38 19.74 18.06
N HIS A 780 -17.92 20.84 18.61
CA HIS A 780 -18.44 20.90 19.99
C HIS A 780 -19.64 19.96 20.26
N SER A 781 -20.05 19.17 19.27
CA SER A 781 -21.09 18.15 19.35
C SER A 781 -20.47 16.77 19.15
N GLN A 782 -20.25 16.03 20.23
CA GLN A 782 -20.03 14.59 20.17
C GLN A 782 -21.33 13.95 19.65
N GLY A 783 -21.29 13.36 18.46
CA GLY A 783 -22.48 12.78 17.83
C GLY A 783 -22.21 12.31 16.41
N VAL A 784 -23.22 11.71 15.80
CA VAL A 784 -23.19 11.37 14.36
C VAL A 784 -24.01 12.34 13.54
N THR A 785 -23.50 12.69 12.37
CA THR A 785 -24.18 13.55 11.40
C THR A 785 -24.54 12.76 10.16
N ARG A 786 -25.73 13.03 9.61
CA ARG A 786 -26.10 12.45 8.32
C ARG A 786 -25.27 13.10 7.21
N GLU A 787 -24.68 12.28 6.35
CA GLU A 787 -23.85 12.71 5.24
C GLU A 787 -24.36 12.05 3.95
N ASP A 788 -24.32 12.79 2.84
CA ASP A 788 -24.55 12.20 1.52
C ASP A 788 -23.30 11.37 1.12
N PRO A 789 -23.46 10.28 0.38
CA PRO A 789 -22.31 9.51 -0.11
C PRO A 789 -21.32 10.39 -0.88
N SER A 790 -20.03 10.22 -0.60
CA SER A 790 -18.94 11.03 -1.17
C SER A 790 -17.72 10.18 -1.51
N THR A 791 -16.84 10.68 -2.38
CA THR A 791 -15.63 9.98 -2.85
C THR A 791 -14.73 9.49 -1.70
N PRO A 792 -14.53 10.23 -0.58
CA PRO A 792 -13.79 9.73 0.59
C PRO A 792 -14.34 8.45 1.23
N MET A 793 -15.60 8.10 0.97
CA MET A 793 -16.21 6.87 1.47
C MET A 793 -15.80 5.62 0.67
N GLN A 794 -15.15 5.78 -0.48
CA GLN A 794 -14.66 4.63 -1.26
C GLN A 794 -13.69 3.78 -0.44
N HIS A 795 -13.78 2.46 -0.62
CA HIS A 795 -12.98 1.44 0.07
C HIS A 795 -13.20 1.31 1.58
N TRP A 796 -14.17 2.03 2.15
CA TRP A 796 -14.58 1.85 3.54
C TRP A 796 -15.63 0.75 3.73
N THR A 797 -15.63 0.16 4.93
CA THR A 797 -16.72 -0.70 5.38
C THR A 797 -17.74 0.09 6.21
N PHE A 798 -19.03 -0.05 5.90
CA PHE A 798 -20.12 0.56 6.65
C PHE A 798 -20.85 -0.47 7.49
N ALA A 799 -21.15 -0.13 8.74
CA ALA A 799 -22.00 -0.95 9.60
C ALA A 799 -23.47 -0.72 9.23
N ILE A 800 -24.20 -1.79 8.96
CA ILE A 800 -25.66 -1.76 8.80
C ILE A 800 -26.27 -1.86 10.19
N MET A 801 -26.98 -0.82 10.63
CA MET A 801 -27.48 -0.75 12.00
C MET A 801 -28.90 -1.32 12.10
N HIS A 802 -29.15 -2.11 13.14
CA HIS A 802 -30.48 -2.60 13.51
C HIS A 802 -31.32 -1.48 14.15
N ALA A 803 -31.62 -0.47 13.33
CA ALA A 803 -32.31 0.76 13.70
C ALA A 803 -33.23 1.21 12.55
N THR A 804 -34.10 2.18 12.82
CA THR A 804 -34.95 2.77 11.78
C THR A 804 -34.56 4.22 11.48
N PRO A 805 -34.78 4.73 10.26
CA PRO A 805 -34.50 6.13 9.90
C PRO A 805 -35.20 7.20 10.74
N LYS A 806 -36.18 6.81 11.56
CA LYS A 806 -36.97 7.72 12.41
C LYS A 806 -36.33 7.94 13.78
N GLU A 807 -35.38 7.09 14.16
CA GLU A 807 -34.67 7.18 15.42
C GLU A 807 -33.62 8.30 15.38
N SER A 808 -33.21 8.78 16.56
CA SER A 808 -32.19 9.83 16.62
C SER A 808 -30.84 9.28 16.10
N PRO A 809 -29.98 10.13 15.52
CA PRO A 809 -28.66 9.71 15.04
C PRO A 809 -27.85 8.97 16.13
N ASP A 810 -27.88 9.45 17.37
CA ASP A 810 -27.17 8.81 18.49
C ASP A 810 -27.75 7.42 18.82
N THR A 811 -29.07 7.25 18.73
CA THR A 811 -29.72 5.93 18.91
C THR A 811 -29.29 4.97 17.81
N VAL A 812 -29.23 5.45 16.56
CA VAL A 812 -28.76 4.68 15.41
C VAL A 812 -27.30 4.25 15.59
N ARG A 813 -26.41 5.19 15.95
CA ARG A 813 -24.97 4.92 16.19
C ARG A 813 -24.76 3.83 17.23
N ALA A 814 -25.61 3.84 18.27
CA ALA A 814 -25.49 2.95 19.40
C ALA A 814 -26.40 1.71 19.32
N ALA A 815 -26.98 1.42 18.16
CA ALA A 815 -27.76 0.21 17.89
C ALA A 815 -26.84 -0.99 17.60
N SER A 816 -27.38 -2.21 17.66
CA SER A 816 -26.63 -3.40 17.27
C SER A 816 -26.44 -3.46 15.75
N VAL A 817 -25.41 -4.17 15.31
CA VAL A 817 -25.04 -4.32 13.90
C VAL A 817 -25.74 -5.55 13.30
N MET A 818 -26.34 -5.38 12.12
CA MET A 818 -26.88 -6.48 11.32
C MET A 818 -25.84 -7.13 10.40
N GLY A 819 -24.89 -6.34 9.93
CA GLY A 819 -23.80 -6.77 9.06
C GLY A 819 -23.01 -5.58 8.55
N PHE A 820 -22.10 -5.83 7.61
CA PHE A 820 -21.26 -4.79 7.01
C PHE A 820 -21.43 -4.76 5.50
N LEU A 821 -21.30 -3.57 4.93
CA LEU A 821 -21.17 -3.33 3.49
C LEU A 821 -19.78 -2.79 3.21
N TYR A 822 -19.30 -2.97 1.99
CA TYR A 822 -18.08 -2.33 1.53
C TYR A 822 -18.39 -1.40 0.36
N VAL A 823 -17.89 -0.17 0.41
CA VAL A 823 -18.10 0.82 -0.65
C VAL A 823 -17.05 0.61 -1.72
N SER A 824 -17.45 0.06 -2.86
CA SER A 824 -16.53 -0.21 -3.98
C SER A 824 -16.26 1.00 -4.87
N ASP A 825 -17.23 1.90 -4.99
CA ASP A 825 -17.17 3.05 -5.89
C ASP A 825 -18.28 4.05 -5.52
N VAL A 826 -17.99 5.34 -5.68
CA VAL A 826 -18.94 6.44 -5.46
C VAL A 826 -18.85 7.38 -6.66
N ASP A 827 -19.95 7.49 -7.40
CA ASP A 827 -20.11 8.37 -8.55
C ASP A 827 -21.00 9.55 -8.14
N GLU A 828 -20.35 10.65 -7.73
CA GLU A 828 -21.02 11.86 -7.27
C GLU A 828 -21.81 12.55 -8.40
N GLU A 829 -21.30 12.51 -9.64
CA GLU A 829 -21.97 13.12 -10.80
C GLU A 829 -23.31 12.43 -11.10
N ARG A 830 -23.33 11.09 -11.06
CA ARG A 830 -24.55 10.31 -11.28
C ARG A 830 -25.37 10.09 -10.01
N ARG A 831 -24.87 10.54 -8.84
CA ARG A 831 -25.43 10.27 -7.50
C ARG A 831 -25.68 8.77 -7.27
N LYS A 832 -24.69 7.95 -7.64
CA LYS A 832 -24.75 6.48 -7.50
C LYS A 832 -23.62 5.99 -6.62
N ILE A 833 -23.92 5.04 -5.73
CA ILE A 833 -22.93 4.33 -4.91
C ILE A 833 -22.97 2.84 -5.23
N LYS A 834 -21.80 2.20 -5.37
CA LYS A 834 -21.68 0.76 -5.53
C LYS A 834 -21.25 0.13 -4.22
N LEU A 835 -22.12 -0.71 -3.67
CA LEU A 835 -21.95 -1.38 -2.39
C LEU A 835 -21.78 -2.88 -2.60
N LEU A 836 -20.68 -3.44 -2.12
CA LEU A 836 -20.48 -4.87 -1.98
C LEU A 836 -21.19 -5.36 -0.71
N SER A 837 -22.13 -6.28 -0.87
CA SER A 837 -22.93 -6.85 0.20
C SER A 837 -22.61 -8.34 0.40
N PRO A 838 -22.53 -8.84 1.65
CA PRO A 838 -22.25 -10.26 1.91
C PRO A 838 -23.44 -11.17 1.56
N VAL A 839 -24.64 -10.61 1.38
CA VAL A 839 -25.87 -11.38 1.10
C VAL A 839 -26.54 -10.86 -0.17
N SER A 840 -27.03 -11.78 -1.00
CA SER A 840 -27.85 -11.46 -2.17
C SER A 840 -29.24 -10.98 -1.74
N GLY A 841 -29.46 -9.67 -1.68
CA GLY A 841 -30.75 -9.07 -1.36
C GLY A 841 -30.69 -7.56 -1.52
N ARG A 842 -31.83 -6.92 -1.83
CA ARG A 842 -31.88 -5.46 -1.93
C ARG A 842 -31.52 -4.84 -0.58
N LEU A 843 -30.70 -3.80 -0.62
CA LEU A 843 -30.48 -2.97 0.54
C LEU A 843 -31.82 -2.36 1.01
N GLY A 844 -32.17 -2.58 2.28
CA GLY A 844 -33.36 -1.99 2.88
C GLY A 844 -33.19 -0.49 3.17
N ASP A 845 -34.13 0.09 3.92
CA ASP A 845 -34.07 1.47 4.40
C ASP A 845 -33.26 1.60 5.70
N GLN A 846 -32.38 0.64 5.99
CA GLN A 846 -31.62 0.63 7.22
C GLN A 846 -30.49 1.67 7.19
N PRO A 847 -30.30 2.40 8.30
CA PRO A 847 -29.23 3.38 8.37
C PRO A 847 -27.86 2.70 8.44
N LEU A 848 -26.90 3.32 7.78
CA LEU A 848 -25.50 2.91 7.69
C LEU A 848 -24.67 3.84 8.57
N VAL A 849 -23.71 3.29 9.31
CA VAL A 849 -22.75 4.08 10.10
C VAL A 849 -21.35 3.88 9.55
N TRP A 850 -20.67 5.00 9.30
CA TRP A 850 -19.28 5.08 8.87
C TRP A 850 -18.43 5.62 10.03
N GLY A 851 -17.47 4.80 10.48
CA GLY A 851 -16.46 5.17 11.46
C GLY A 851 -15.11 5.45 10.81
N LYS A 852 -14.11 5.82 11.61
CA LYS A 852 -12.74 6.11 11.18
C LYS A 852 -11.81 4.90 11.27
N TRP A 853 -12.34 3.77 11.70
CA TRP A 853 -11.61 2.53 11.89
C TRP A 853 -12.47 1.31 11.54
N PRO A 854 -11.89 0.26 10.93
CA PRO A 854 -10.51 0.15 10.44
C PRO A 854 -10.27 0.99 9.17
N GLU A 855 -9.00 1.33 8.90
CA GLU A 855 -8.63 2.25 7.81
C GLU A 855 -8.95 1.68 6.39
N PRO A 856 -9.17 2.53 5.36
CA PRO A 856 -9.63 2.12 4.03
C PRO A 856 -8.46 1.71 3.13
N PHE A 857 -7.72 0.67 3.50
CA PHE A 857 -6.52 0.26 2.75
C PHE A 857 -6.73 -0.98 1.87
N ILE A 858 -7.98 -1.37 1.63
CA ILE A 858 -8.28 -2.62 0.91
C ILE A 858 -9.14 -2.32 -0.30
N ASN A 859 -8.56 -2.42 -1.49
CA ASN A 859 -9.36 -2.70 -2.67
C ASN A 859 -9.76 -4.18 -2.65
N LEU A 860 -11.01 -4.46 -2.28
CA LEU A 860 -11.52 -5.84 -2.25
C LEU A 860 -11.79 -6.41 -3.64
N LEU A 861 -11.74 -5.58 -4.69
CA LEU A 861 -12.22 -5.91 -6.04
C LEU A 861 -11.18 -5.74 -7.15
N GLY A 862 -9.93 -5.41 -6.82
CA GLY A 862 -8.83 -5.24 -7.79
C GLY A 862 -7.49 -5.08 -7.12
#